data_AF-A0A0N8S3T3-F1
#
_entry.id   AF-A0A0N8S3T3-F1
#
_cell.length_a   1.000
_cell.length_b   1.000
_cell.length_c   1.000
_cell.angle_alpha   90.00
_cell.angle_beta   90.00
_cell.angle_gamma   90.00
#
_symmetry.space_group_name_H-M   'P 1'
#
loop_
_entity.id
_entity.type
_entity.pdbx_description
1 polymer ?
#
loop_
_entity_poly.entity_id
_entity_poly.type
_entity_poly.pdbx_seq_one_letter_code
_entity_poly.pdbx_strand_id
1 'polypeptide(L)'
;MTNTDRTALSNMVSELATTRALLNCLIKEFALPEQCLHYTWPQGMQGIAPGSFVDGGQWKGIPLTISLPNEQQFFVLVDRRDHLGSHRYLSDVYARQGQGTWRCLAFAEFARQLLAACEHMTRASNDELLDQVLQSQHLTAAIVAHNMTGQHPAPLSGYLASEQGLWFGHPNHPAPKARLWPAHLAQETYAPEFQAQTALHLFEVPLDGLRITSNGLSEAEVMSGFADQSRARPGHALICMHPVQAQLFMQDRRVQRLIELGQITDLGTSGPLASPTASMRTWYIEGHDYFIKGSLNVRITNCVRKNAWYELESTLIIDELFQRLQQTRPQTLGGLSTVAEPGSMSWAPKGSSETDGHWFREQTGAILRENFCRRSGADCSVMAGTLFARDLRSRPLVHDFLERFNGGELEDPHLLDWFDEYQALLLRPVMALFFNHGIVMEPHLQNAVLIHDNGRPQQLLLRDFEGVKLTDELGIKAIQVGLHPRIRQSLLYTREQGWNRITYCLLVNNLSEAVLALSWERPHLAPLMWQRVERQLQRIRDELVLPAPELDALIAGQSIACKTNLKVRLAAKADREANYVRLASPWAKEARYAHKLPETVLGAIKEAQALETDPLAAFVYDLDALQQHVTDVMAALPAGVELYYAIKANSEALMLETLAPLVSGFEISSGGEIERVMACPTRKPYVFSGPGKLDSDLRSALLNKVEAIHLESLNEIARLQHLAEETGRVQPVFLRINPQLPAAQSSKLAMAGTATPFGIDETDLAEAIRRVDSASHLTLKGFHVHAMSHQMSVERHEQLLDFYLQRWQEWKALASYPEQLTHFNVGGGIGVDYLNSQQFDWQRLCRYLEKRLGDQRDTPILRFEPGRFISAYCGYYAIEVLDRKTSHGEHFLVCRGGTHQFRLPVAQGHDHPVIHVPCAPATGASEEQAYTVVGQLCTPKDVLSRQQPLKGVNIGDLLVLPLAGAYGYNISHVDFLCHPRPVQHFVRNGERVRT
;
A
#
# COMPACT_ATOMS: atom_id res chain seq x y z
N MET A 1 12.56 -30.69 35.11
CA MET A 1 11.74 -29.54 35.55
C MET A 1 10.73 -30.03 36.57
N THR A 2 10.57 -29.32 37.69
CA THR A 2 9.45 -29.61 38.60
C THR A 2 8.12 -29.17 37.96
N ASN A 3 6.98 -29.63 38.47
CA ASN A 3 5.67 -29.17 37.97
C ASN A 3 5.51 -27.64 38.12
N THR A 4 6.06 -27.05 39.19
CA THR A 4 6.05 -25.62 39.45
C THR A 4 6.86 -24.84 38.42
N ASP A 5 8.06 -25.33 38.05
CA ASP A 5 8.89 -24.69 37.02
C ASP A 5 8.21 -24.72 35.64
N ARG A 6 7.53 -25.84 35.31
CA ARG A 6 6.83 -26.01 34.03
C ARG A 6 5.68 -25.01 33.90
N THR A 7 4.88 -24.85 34.95
CA THR A 7 3.79 -23.87 34.97
C THR A 7 4.33 -22.45 34.78
N ALA A 8 5.39 -22.08 35.51
CA ALA A 8 6.00 -20.75 35.39
C ALA A 8 6.54 -20.49 33.97
N LEU A 9 7.29 -21.42 33.39
CA LEU A 9 7.83 -21.27 32.04
C LEU A 9 6.72 -21.22 30.97
N SER A 10 5.68 -22.04 31.13
CA SER A 10 4.55 -22.05 30.19
C SER A 10 3.79 -20.72 30.15
N ASN A 11 3.63 -20.07 31.32
CA ASN A 11 3.04 -18.73 31.41
C ASN A 11 3.94 -17.68 30.76
N MET A 12 5.26 -17.71 31.00
CA MET A 12 6.18 -16.75 30.37
C MET A 12 6.18 -16.86 28.84
N VAL A 13 6.21 -18.09 28.31
CA VAL A 13 6.19 -18.33 26.85
C VAL A 13 4.87 -17.85 26.23
N SER A 14 3.73 -18.11 26.89
CA SER A 14 2.42 -17.69 26.38
C SER A 14 2.22 -16.17 26.45
N GLU A 15 2.68 -15.51 27.52
CA GLU A 15 2.68 -14.05 27.65
C GLU A 15 3.54 -13.40 26.57
N LEU A 16 4.74 -13.93 26.32
CA LEU A 16 5.64 -13.43 25.29
C LEU A 16 5.01 -13.59 23.90
N ALA A 17 4.45 -14.75 23.59
CA ALA A 17 3.79 -15.01 22.30
C ALA A 17 2.59 -14.07 22.10
N THR A 18 1.76 -13.87 23.12
CA THR A 18 0.56 -13.03 23.03
C THR A 18 0.93 -11.54 22.98
N THR A 19 1.97 -11.11 23.70
CA THR A 19 2.52 -9.75 23.62
C THR A 19 2.94 -9.40 22.20
N ARG A 20 3.66 -10.31 21.54
CA ARG A 20 4.08 -10.14 20.13
C ARG A 20 2.88 -10.03 19.20
N ALA A 21 1.87 -10.89 19.36
CA ALA A 21 0.68 -10.85 18.52
C ALA A 21 -0.09 -9.52 18.65
N LEU A 22 -0.17 -8.97 19.85
CA LEU A 22 -0.77 -7.65 20.09
C LEU A 22 0.09 -6.51 19.52
N LEU A 23 1.41 -6.56 19.69
CA LEU A 23 2.32 -5.57 19.09
C LEU A 23 2.23 -5.59 17.57
N ASN A 24 2.19 -6.77 16.95
CA ASN A 24 2.00 -6.91 15.52
C ASN A 24 0.69 -6.23 15.05
N CYS A 25 -0.41 -6.42 15.79
CA CYS A 25 -1.68 -5.75 15.49
C CYS A 25 -1.53 -4.22 15.63
N LEU A 26 -0.94 -3.74 16.73
CA LEU A 26 -0.71 -2.31 16.97
C LEU A 26 0.13 -1.70 15.84
N ILE A 27 1.24 -2.33 15.46
CA ILE A 27 2.16 -1.83 14.45
C ILE A 27 1.49 -1.79 13.07
N LYS A 28 0.90 -2.91 12.63
CA LYS A 28 0.35 -3.06 11.28
C LYS A 28 -0.95 -2.27 11.08
N GLU A 29 -1.77 -2.14 12.11
CA GLU A 29 -3.11 -1.55 11.97
C GLU A 29 -3.18 -0.08 12.39
N PHE A 30 -2.25 0.38 13.24
CA PHE A 30 -2.24 1.73 13.79
C PHE A 30 -0.90 2.43 13.56
N ALA A 31 0.20 1.90 14.08
CA ALA A 31 1.44 2.67 14.16
C ALA A 31 2.04 2.99 12.78
N LEU A 32 2.05 2.04 11.83
CA LEU A 32 2.52 2.28 10.47
C LEU A 32 1.55 3.16 9.65
N PRO A 33 0.24 2.84 9.56
CA PRO A 33 -0.69 3.67 8.77
C PRO A 33 -0.84 5.11 9.28
N GLU A 34 -0.79 5.31 10.59
CA GLU A 34 -0.94 6.62 11.24
C GLU A 34 0.41 7.31 11.50
N GLN A 35 1.52 6.76 10.98
CA GLN A 35 2.88 7.31 11.09
C GLN A 35 3.34 7.60 12.54
N CYS A 36 2.89 6.78 13.48
CA CYS A 36 3.18 6.89 14.92
C CYS A 36 4.38 6.01 15.37
N LEU A 37 5.08 5.39 14.42
CA LEU A 37 6.22 4.48 14.67
C LEU A 37 7.53 5.13 14.26
N HIS A 38 8.51 5.11 15.17
CA HIS A 38 9.85 5.66 14.93
C HIS A 38 10.93 4.65 15.33
N TYR A 39 11.96 4.50 14.48
CA TYR A 39 13.12 3.66 14.78
C TYR A 39 14.21 4.46 15.53
N THR A 40 13.83 5.06 16.65
CA THR A 40 14.66 5.97 17.45
C THR A 40 14.54 5.66 18.93
N TRP A 41 15.57 6.02 19.70
CA TRP A 41 15.54 5.92 21.16
C TRP A 41 14.54 6.91 21.75
N PRO A 42 13.83 6.56 22.84
CA PRO A 42 12.90 7.47 23.49
C PRO A 42 13.63 8.62 24.19
N GLN A 43 13.00 9.80 24.19
CA GLN A 43 13.47 10.95 24.97
C GLN A 43 13.34 10.64 26.47
N GLY A 44 14.48 10.34 27.10
CA GLY A 44 14.58 9.92 28.49
C GLY A 44 14.38 8.43 28.69
N MET A 45 15.46 7.70 28.98
CA MET A 45 15.48 6.24 29.18
C MET A 45 15.18 5.78 30.62
N GLN A 46 14.77 6.70 31.49
CA GLN A 46 14.56 6.41 32.92
C GLN A 46 13.48 5.33 33.11
N GLY A 47 13.84 4.25 33.80
CA GLY A 47 12.97 3.09 34.03
C GLY A 47 13.16 1.93 33.03
N ILE A 48 13.89 2.16 31.93
CA ILE A 48 14.32 1.07 31.04
C ILE A 48 15.61 0.47 31.61
N ALA A 49 15.59 -0.84 31.90
CA ALA A 49 16.75 -1.51 32.48
C ALA A 49 17.88 -1.64 31.43
N PRO A 50 19.16 -1.34 31.77
CA PRO A 50 20.28 -1.45 30.83
C PRO A 50 20.41 -2.81 30.15
N GLY A 51 20.14 -3.90 30.89
CA GLY A 51 20.16 -5.26 30.36
C GLY A 51 19.09 -5.54 29.30
N SER A 52 18.07 -4.67 29.15
CA SER A 52 17.05 -4.79 28.11
C SER A 52 17.53 -4.25 26.77
N PHE A 53 18.62 -3.48 26.74
CA PHE A 53 19.07 -2.83 25.52
C PHE A 53 20.58 -2.88 25.22
N VAL A 54 21.42 -3.19 26.21
CA VAL A 54 22.85 -3.49 26.03
C VAL A 54 23.13 -4.96 26.29
N ASP A 55 23.93 -5.59 25.42
CA ASP A 55 24.55 -6.89 25.65
C ASP A 55 26.03 -6.83 25.26
N GLY A 56 26.92 -7.29 26.13
CA GLY A 56 28.37 -7.30 25.85
C GLY A 56 28.99 -5.95 25.43
N GLY A 57 28.36 -4.81 25.79
CA GLY A 57 28.81 -3.47 25.38
C GLY A 57 28.30 -2.99 24.01
N GLN A 58 27.45 -3.77 23.34
CA GLN A 58 26.75 -3.38 22.11
C GLN A 58 25.24 -3.29 22.32
N TRP A 59 24.55 -2.52 21.48
CA TRP A 59 23.09 -2.47 21.49
C TRP A 59 22.53 -3.79 20.97
N LYS A 60 21.50 -4.33 21.64
CA LYS A 60 20.86 -5.59 21.24
C LYS A 60 20.16 -5.52 19.88
N GLY A 61 19.89 -4.34 19.34
CA GLY A 61 19.22 -4.15 18.05
C GLY A 61 18.87 -2.69 17.78
N ILE A 62 17.78 -2.48 17.02
CA ILE A 62 17.27 -1.16 16.62
C ILE A 62 16.17 -0.74 17.61
N PRO A 63 16.22 0.47 18.18
CA PRO A 63 15.14 0.98 19.02
C PRO A 63 13.88 1.25 18.18
N LEU A 64 12.73 0.76 18.65
CA LEU A 64 11.43 1.03 18.07
C LEU A 64 10.54 1.68 19.14
N THR A 65 10.17 2.94 18.90
CA THR A 65 9.28 3.72 19.75
C THR A 65 7.97 3.99 19.01
N ILE A 66 6.85 3.65 19.64
CA ILE A 66 5.50 3.95 19.16
C ILE A 66 4.93 5.05 20.06
N SER A 67 4.57 6.20 19.49
CA SER A 67 3.97 7.32 20.22
C SER A 67 2.56 7.58 19.72
N LEU A 68 1.56 7.27 20.54
CA LEU A 68 0.15 7.35 20.18
C LEU A 68 -0.45 8.72 20.57
N PRO A 69 -1.56 9.17 19.92
CA PRO A 69 -2.14 10.50 20.13
C PRO A 69 -2.60 10.81 21.57
N ASN A 70 -2.89 9.79 22.37
CA ASN A 70 -3.28 9.95 23.78
C ASN A 70 -2.08 10.04 24.73
N GLU A 71 -0.89 10.40 24.24
CA GLU A 71 0.38 10.41 24.97
C GLU A 71 0.82 9.04 25.52
N GLN A 72 0.17 7.95 25.11
CA GLN A 72 0.64 6.60 25.41
C GLN A 72 1.81 6.28 24.50
N GLN A 73 2.92 5.82 25.08
CA GLN A 73 4.10 5.39 24.35
C GLN A 73 4.44 3.93 24.65
N PHE A 74 4.95 3.23 23.65
CA PHE A 74 5.52 1.89 23.76
C PHE A 74 6.94 1.88 23.21
N PHE A 75 7.84 1.14 23.85
CA PHE A 75 9.23 0.98 23.46
C PHE A 75 9.63 -0.49 23.47
N VAL A 76 10.32 -0.93 22.42
CA VAL A 76 10.86 -2.27 22.29
C VAL A 76 12.06 -2.25 21.34
N LEU A 77 13.04 -3.15 21.51
CA LEU A 77 14.10 -3.37 20.53
C LEU A 77 13.68 -4.38 19.47
N VAL A 78 14.07 -4.12 18.23
CA VAL A 78 13.80 -4.99 17.07
C VAL A 78 15.06 -5.28 16.26
N ASP A 79 15.04 -6.36 15.48
CA ASP A 79 16.18 -6.76 14.65
C ASP A 79 16.29 -6.03 13.30
N ARG A 80 15.21 -5.40 12.85
CA ARG A 80 15.13 -4.79 11.51
C ARG A 80 14.19 -3.59 11.45
N ARG A 81 14.31 -2.84 10.36
CA ARG A 81 13.26 -1.92 9.90
C ARG A 81 12.43 -2.67 8.86
N ASP A 82 11.11 -2.59 8.98
CA ASP A 82 10.20 -3.34 8.11
C ASP A 82 8.94 -2.52 7.81
N HIS A 83 8.62 -2.37 6.52
CA HIS A 83 7.47 -1.60 6.04
C HIS A 83 6.13 -2.32 6.23
N LEU A 84 6.16 -3.65 6.42
CA LEU A 84 4.98 -4.45 6.71
C LEU A 84 4.82 -4.70 8.21
N GLY A 85 5.73 -4.20 9.06
CA GLY A 85 5.66 -4.38 10.51
C GLY A 85 5.95 -5.81 10.97
N SER A 86 6.81 -6.54 10.27
CA SER A 86 7.26 -7.88 10.65
C SER A 86 8.65 -7.83 11.31
N HIS A 87 8.69 -8.00 12.63
CA HIS A 87 9.91 -7.84 13.43
C HIS A 87 10.20 -9.05 14.31
N ARG A 88 11.49 -9.30 14.60
CA ARG A 88 11.89 -10.02 15.82
C ARG A 88 12.06 -9.01 16.94
N TYR A 89 11.32 -9.20 18.03
CA TYR A 89 11.46 -8.40 19.25
C TYR A 89 12.59 -8.94 20.12
N LEU A 90 13.51 -8.05 20.51
CA LEU A 90 14.78 -8.35 21.17
C LEU A 90 14.84 -7.89 22.63
N SER A 91 13.79 -7.23 23.11
CA SER A 91 13.63 -6.80 24.50
C SER A 91 12.19 -7.04 24.98
N ASP A 92 12.00 -6.89 26.28
CA ASP A 92 10.66 -6.67 26.85
C ASP A 92 10.04 -5.37 26.33
N VAL A 93 8.72 -5.26 26.48
CA VAL A 93 7.96 -4.08 26.08
C VAL A 93 7.87 -3.12 27.26
N TYR A 94 8.35 -1.91 27.03
CA TYR A 94 8.21 -0.82 27.98
C TYR A 94 7.07 0.09 27.54
N ALA A 95 6.35 0.62 28.51
CA ALA A 95 5.29 1.59 28.27
C ALA A 95 5.45 2.80 29.18
N ARG A 96 4.95 3.93 28.71
CA ARG A 96 4.88 5.19 29.46
C ARG A 96 3.64 5.98 29.03
N GLN A 97 3.08 6.73 29.98
CA GLN A 97 2.08 7.76 29.72
C GLN A 97 2.71 9.15 29.89
N GLY A 98 2.58 10.02 28.88
CA GLY A 98 3.12 11.38 28.91
C GLY A 98 4.62 11.42 29.21
N GLN A 99 5.04 12.33 30.10
CA GLN A 99 6.43 12.51 30.54
C GLN A 99 6.82 11.64 31.76
N GLY A 100 6.09 10.56 32.03
CA GLY A 100 6.38 9.64 33.15
C GLY A 100 7.72 8.88 33.05
N THR A 101 7.90 7.88 33.91
CA THR A 101 9.01 6.92 33.78
C THR A 101 8.56 5.71 32.96
N TRP A 102 9.50 5.11 32.22
CA TRP A 102 9.23 3.87 31.50
C TRP A 102 9.04 2.72 32.49
N ARG A 103 8.03 1.87 32.23
CA ARG A 103 7.74 0.69 33.04
C ARG A 103 7.68 -0.53 32.14
N CYS A 104 8.39 -1.60 32.54
CA CYS A 104 8.15 -2.93 31.99
C CYS A 104 6.83 -3.44 32.59
N LEU A 105 5.81 -3.61 31.77
CA LEU A 105 4.47 -3.98 32.24
C LEU A 105 4.30 -5.50 32.30
N ALA A 106 3.55 -5.97 33.29
CA ALA A 106 3.02 -7.33 33.25
C ALA A 106 2.01 -7.45 32.10
N PHE A 107 1.85 -8.65 31.52
CA PHE A 107 1.05 -8.86 30.31
C PHE A 107 -0.37 -8.28 30.39
N ALA A 108 -1.10 -8.50 31.49
CA ALA A 108 -2.46 -8.00 31.65
C ALA A 108 -2.54 -6.46 31.70
N GLU A 109 -1.53 -5.80 32.29
CA GLU A 109 -1.44 -4.33 32.30
C GLU A 109 -1.08 -3.80 30.90
N PHE A 110 -0.15 -4.46 30.20
CA PHE A 110 0.21 -4.15 28.82
C PHE A 110 -1.00 -4.24 27.88
N ALA A 111 -1.72 -5.37 27.89
CA ALA A 111 -2.90 -5.58 27.06
C ALA A 111 -3.96 -4.52 27.31
N ARG A 112 -4.24 -4.18 28.58
CA ARG A 112 -5.19 -3.13 28.94
C ARG A 112 -4.78 -1.76 28.39
N GLN A 113 -3.53 -1.36 28.58
CA GLN A 113 -3.04 -0.06 28.09
C GLN A 113 -3.04 0.03 26.56
N LEU A 114 -2.61 -1.04 25.88
CA LEU A 114 -2.62 -1.11 24.42
C LEU A 114 -4.04 -1.02 23.86
N LEU A 115 -4.97 -1.80 24.41
CA LEU A 115 -6.36 -1.77 23.97
C LEU A 115 -6.99 -0.40 24.22
N ALA A 116 -6.82 0.18 25.43
CA ALA A 116 -7.34 1.52 25.75
C ALA A 116 -6.80 2.61 24.79
N ALA A 117 -5.52 2.52 24.40
CA ALA A 117 -4.96 3.45 23.43
C ALA A 117 -5.56 3.26 22.02
N CYS A 118 -5.79 2.03 21.59
CA CYS A 118 -6.44 1.74 20.31
C CYS A 118 -7.94 2.13 20.30
N GLU A 119 -8.64 1.96 21.42
CA GLU A 119 -10.02 2.43 21.62
C GLU A 119 -10.09 3.94 21.49
N HIS A 120 -9.15 4.67 22.08
CA HIS A 120 -9.06 6.12 21.95
C HIS A 120 -8.88 6.55 20.48
N MET A 121 -7.98 5.89 19.73
CA MET A 121 -7.74 6.20 18.32
C MET A 121 -8.93 5.91 17.42
N THR A 122 -9.67 4.82 17.69
CA THR A 122 -10.81 4.41 16.85
C THR A 122 -12.15 5.02 17.28
N ARG A 123 -12.26 5.52 18.52
CA ARG A 123 -13.52 5.86 19.19
C ARG A 123 -14.52 4.71 19.21
N ALA A 124 -14.03 3.48 19.19
CA ALA A 124 -14.81 2.25 19.33
C ALA A 124 -14.28 1.47 20.53
N SER A 125 -15.18 0.83 21.28
CA SER A 125 -14.83 -0.02 22.41
C SER A 125 -15.48 -1.39 22.27
N ASN A 126 -14.80 -2.41 22.82
CA ASN A 126 -15.35 -3.74 22.95
C ASN A 126 -15.00 -4.30 24.32
N ASP A 127 -15.98 -4.24 25.23
CA ASP A 127 -15.83 -4.62 26.64
C ASP A 127 -15.39 -6.09 26.82
N GLU A 128 -15.69 -6.97 25.85
CA GLU A 128 -15.32 -8.39 25.91
C GLU A 128 -13.90 -8.68 25.40
N LEU A 129 -13.28 -7.74 24.67
CA LEU A 129 -12.03 -8.01 23.95
C LEU A 129 -10.86 -8.27 24.89
N LEU A 130 -10.76 -7.52 25.99
CA LEU A 130 -9.70 -7.74 26.98
C LEU A 130 -9.79 -9.15 27.59
N ASP A 131 -10.99 -9.58 27.98
CA ASP A 131 -11.22 -10.91 28.53
C ASP A 131 -10.88 -12.01 27.51
N GLN A 132 -11.20 -11.79 26.23
CA GLN A 132 -10.84 -12.71 25.15
C GLN A 132 -9.32 -12.79 24.94
N VAL A 133 -8.60 -11.67 25.04
CA VAL A 133 -7.12 -11.63 24.98
C VAL A 133 -6.52 -12.42 26.14
N LEU A 134 -7.00 -12.21 27.36
CA LEU A 134 -6.53 -12.92 28.55
C LEU A 134 -6.87 -14.42 28.49
N GLN A 135 -8.08 -14.78 28.05
CA GLN A 135 -8.49 -16.17 27.87
C GLN A 135 -7.66 -16.88 26.80
N SER A 136 -7.32 -16.18 25.70
CA SER A 136 -6.40 -16.67 24.68
C SER A 136 -5.01 -16.96 25.24
N GLN A 137 -4.47 -16.07 26.09
CA GLN A 137 -3.17 -16.27 26.73
C GLN A 137 -3.19 -17.45 27.72
N HIS A 138 -4.22 -17.57 28.55
CA HIS A 138 -4.36 -18.69 29.50
C HIS A 138 -4.44 -20.04 28.77
N LEU A 139 -5.24 -20.14 27.70
CA LEU A 139 -5.29 -21.37 26.91
C LEU A 139 -3.95 -21.66 26.24
N THR A 140 -3.25 -20.63 25.77
CA THR A 140 -1.90 -20.80 25.21
C THR A 140 -0.92 -21.32 26.26
N ALA A 141 -1.02 -20.88 27.53
CA ALA A 141 -0.20 -21.41 28.62
C ALA A 141 -0.46 -22.91 28.84
N ALA A 142 -1.73 -23.33 28.85
CA ALA A 142 -2.10 -24.74 28.97
C ALA A 142 -1.58 -25.58 27.80
N ILE A 143 -1.68 -25.06 26.57
CA ILE A 143 -1.12 -25.70 25.37
C ILE A 143 0.40 -25.87 25.50
N VAL A 144 1.11 -24.83 25.92
CA VAL A 144 2.57 -24.88 26.11
C VAL A 144 2.94 -25.91 27.19
N ALA A 145 2.26 -25.90 28.34
CA ALA A 145 2.51 -26.83 29.43
C ALA A 145 2.31 -28.30 29.03
N HIS A 146 1.29 -28.57 28.20
CA HIS A 146 1.00 -29.88 27.64
C HIS A 146 2.11 -30.35 26.68
N ASN A 147 2.51 -29.49 25.73
CA ASN A 147 3.48 -29.83 24.70
C ASN A 147 4.94 -29.81 25.20
N MET A 148 5.23 -29.22 26.36
CA MET A 148 6.55 -29.27 27.01
C MET A 148 6.96 -30.68 27.49
N THR A 149 6.03 -31.63 27.56
CA THR A 149 6.32 -33.01 28.01
C THR A 149 7.22 -33.79 27.04
N GLY A 150 7.30 -33.35 25.77
CA GLY A 150 8.10 -34.02 24.74
C GLY A 150 7.56 -35.39 24.30
N GLN A 151 6.35 -35.76 24.72
CA GLN A 151 5.73 -37.06 24.40
C GLN A 151 4.97 -37.07 23.07
N HIS A 152 4.88 -35.92 22.39
CA HIS A 152 4.09 -35.74 21.18
C HIS A 152 4.99 -35.54 19.95
N PRO A 153 4.50 -35.90 18.74
CA PRO A 153 5.24 -35.68 17.51
C PRO A 153 5.66 -34.23 17.32
N ALA A 154 6.83 -34.00 16.74
CA ALA A 154 7.28 -32.65 16.40
C ALA A 154 6.32 -32.00 15.39
N PRO A 155 6.00 -30.69 15.50
CA PRO A 155 5.04 -30.02 14.61
C PRO A 155 5.26 -30.24 13.11
N LEU A 156 6.52 -30.31 12.66
CA LEU A 156 6.87 -30.47 11.24
C LEU A 156 7.35 -31.90 10.93
N SER A 157 6.80 -32.91 11.60
CA SER A 157 7.06 -34.34 11.32
C SER A 157 6.10 -34.94 10.29
N GLY A 158 4.95 -34.31 10.07
CA GLY A 158 3.95 -34.71 9.09
C GLY A 158 2.69 -33.84 9.21
N TYR A 159 1.70 -34.13 8.38
CA TYR A 159 0.57 -33.23 8.19
C TYR A 159 -0.29 -33.03 9.44
N LEU A 160 -0.74 -34.10 10.09
CA LEU A 160 -1.57 -33.98 11.29
C LEU A 160 -0.80 -33.28 12.43
N ALA A 161 0.48 -33.62 12.61
CA ALA A 161 1.34 -32.95 13.58
C ALA A 161 1.46 -31.45 13.27
N SER A 162 1.49 -31.06 11.99
CA SER A 162 1.52 -29.65 11.59
C SER A 162 0.21 -28.93 11.89
N GLU A 163 -0.93 -29.57 11.70
CA GLU A 163 -2.25 -29.01 12.07
C GLU A 163 -2.40 -28.82 13.58
N GLN A 164 -1.82 -29.75 14.36
CA GLN A 164 -1.84 -29.73 15.83
C GLN A 164 -0.75 -28.82 16.43
N GLY A 165 0.31 -28.56 15.67
CA GLY A 165 1.51 -27.82 16.07
C GLY A 165 1.40 -26.30 16.00
N LEU A 166 0.25 -25.73 15.61
CA LEU A 166 0.06 -24.27 15.53
C LEU A 166 -0.22 -23.68 16.92
N TRP A 167 0.70 -23.84 17.87
CA TRP A 167 0.46 -23.59 19.30
C TRP A 167 0.03 -22.16 19.65
N PHE A 168 0.55 -21.17 18.93
CA PHE A 168 0.28 -19.74 19.20
C PHE A 168 -0.84 -19.17 18.31
N GLY A 169 -1.28 -19.90 17.29
CA GLY A 169 -2.33 -19.45 16.37
C GLY A 169 -1.86 -18.34 15.44
N HIS A 170 -2.79 -17.44 15.07
CA HIS A 170 -2.53 -16.39 14.09
C HIS A 170 -1.61 -15.29 14.67
N PRO A 171 -0.43 -15.02 14.07
CA PRO A 171 0.58 -14.12 14.66
C PRO A 171 0.21 -12.63 14.63
N ASN A 172 -0.81 -12.26 13.83
CA ASN A 172 -1.29 -10.88 13.67
C ASN A 172 -2.76 -10.74 14.10
N HIS A 173 -3.15 -11.35 15.24
CA HIS A 173 -4.51 -11.28 15.78
C HIS A 173 -4.47 -11.10 17.31
N PRO A 174 -5.38 -10.30 17.92
CA PRO A 174 -5.28 -9.98 19.36
C PRO A 174 -5.56 -11.16 20.29
N ALA A 175 -6.47 -12.06 19.89
CA ALA A 175 -6.89 -13.21 20.70
C ALA A 175 -6.93 -14.52 19.88
N PRO A 176 -5.78 -15.01 19.37
CA PRO A 176 -5.72 -16.08 18.36
C PRO A 176 -6.22 -17.44 18.84
N LYS A 177 -6.24 -17.67 20.16
CA LYS A 177 -6.75 -18.88 20.80
C LYS A 177 -8.06 -18.68 21.55
N ALA A 178 -8.67 -17.49 21.45
CA ALA A 178 -9.96 -17.29 22.10
C ALA A 178 -11.06 -18.16 21.48
N ARG A 179 -11.79 -18.89 22.33
CA ARG A 179 -12.82 -19.86 21.94
C ARG A 179 -14.01 -19.74 22.89
N LEU A 180 -15.09 -19.14 22.39
CA LEU A 180 -16.29 -18.86 23.18
C LEU A 180 -17.31 -20.01 23.07
N TRP A 181 -17.00 -21.17 23.67
CA TRP A 181 -17.96 -22.28 23.77
C TRP A 181 -18.27 -22.63 25.23
N PRO A 182 -19.39 -23.32 25.52
CA PRO A 182 -19.86 -23.55 26.88
C PRO A 182 -18.76 -24.10 27.80
N ALA A 183 -18.54 -23.46 28.95
CA ALA A 183 -17.39 -23.75 29.83
C ALA A 183 -17.35 -25.19 30.37
N HIS A 184 -18.50 -25.89 30.42
CA HIS A 184 -18.57 -27.30 30.83
C HIS A 184 -17.99 -28.26 29.78
N LEU A 185 -17.77 -27.79 28.53
CA LEU A 185 -17.11 -28.56 27.47
C LEU A 185 -15.62 -28.25 27.51
N ALA A 186 -14.84 -29.17 28.08
CA ALA A 186 -13.40 -29.03 28.24
C ALA A 186 -12.70 -28.74 26.90
N GLN A 187 -11.91 -27.67 26.85
CA GLN A 187 -11.20 -27.25 25.64
C GLN A 187 -10.25 -28.34 25.12
N GLU A 188 -9.52 -28.99 26.03
CA GLU A 188 -8.50 -30.01 25.76
C GLU A 188 -9.05 -31.20 24.97
N THR A 189 -10.33 -31.56 25.19
CA THR A 189 -10.98 -32.71 24.54
C THR A 189 -11.19 -32.52 23.04
N TYR A 190 -11.26 -31.28 22.55
CA TYR A 190 -11.62 -30.95 21.18
C TYR A 190 -10.57 -30.09 20.47
N ALA A 191 -9.44 -29.84 21.13
CA ALA A 191 -8.43 -28.91 20.66
C ALA A 191 -7.28 -29.64 19.93
N PRO A 192 -6.91 -29.21 18.71
CA PRO A 192 -5.84 -29.85 17.96
C PRO A 192 -4.51 -29.79 18.71
N GLU A 193 -4.26 -28.73 19.49
CA GLU A 193 -2.98 -28.52 20.19
C GLU A 193 -2.75 -29.47 21.38
N PHE A 194 -3.79 -30.20 21.79
CA PHE A 194 -3.74 -31.28 22.78
C PHE A 194 -3.76 -32.66 22.14
N GLN A 195 -3.52 -32.72 20.82
CA GLN A 195 -3.58 -33.95 20.02
C GLN A 195 -4.92 -34.67 20.18
N ALA A 196 -6.01 -33.89 20.31
CA ALA A 196 -7.33 -34.42 20.55
C ALA A 196 -7.72 -35.46 19.48
N GLN A 197 -8.33 -36.54 19.95
CA GLN A 197 -8.94 -37.55 19.10
C GLN A 197 -10.26 -37.93 19.74
N THR A 198 -11.36 -37.75 19.01
CA THR A 198 -12.70 -38.02 19.52
C THR A 198 -13.60 -38.55 18.43
N ALA A 199 -14.56 -39.38 18.81
CA ALA A 199 -15.57 -39.87 17.90
C ALA A 199 -16.53 -38.72 17.55
N LEU A 200 -16.81 -38.53 16.27
CA LEU A 200 -17.81 -37.58 15.83
C LEU A 200 -19.20 -37.97 16.35
N HIS A 201 -20.05 -36.97 16.55
CA HIS A 201 -21.41 -37.16 17.04
C HIS A 201 -22.32 -37.53 15.88
N LEU A 202 -23.16 -38.55 16.04
CA LEU A 202 -24.07 -39.00 14.99
C LEU A 202 -25.52 -38.69 15.35
N PHE A 203 -26.29 -38.28 14.36
CA PHE A 203 -27.75 -38.29 14.39
C PHE A 203 -28.26 -39.20 13.28
N GLU A 204 -29.27 -40.00 13.59
CA GLU A 204 -30.07 -40.67 12.58
C GLU A 204 -31.26 -39.79 12.21
N VAL A 205 -31.41 -39.52 10.91
CA VAL A 205 -32.41 -38.58 10.38
C VAL A 205 -33.16 -39.18 9.18
N PRO A 206 -34.42 -38.77 8.91
CA PRO A 206 -35.17 -39.24 7.75
C PRO A 206 -34.55 -38.79 6.42
N LEU A 207 -34.55 -39.69 5.43
CA LEU A 207 -33.98 -39.43 4.09
C LEU A 207 -34.64 -38.25 3.37
N ASP A 208 -35.94 -38.02 3.58
CA ASP A 208 -36.70 -37.00 2.84
C ASP A 208 -36.39 -35.55 3.25
N GLY A 209 -35.63 -35.37 4.33
CA GLY A 209 -35.07 -34.09 4.76
C GLY A 209 -33.62 -33.84 4.34
N LEU A 210 -32.95 -34.83 3.74
CA LEU A 210 -31.57 -34.68 3.31
C LEU A 210 -31.42 -33.79 2.07
N ARG A 211 -30.33 -33.04 2.07
CA ARG A 211 -29.81 -32.34 0.89
C ARG A 211 -28.36 -32.75 0.70
N ILE A 212 -28.11 -33.46 -0.38
CA ILE A 212 -26.79 -33.90 -0.81
C ILE A 212 -26.47 -33.21 -2.13
N THR A 213 -25.27 -32.66 -2.24
CA THR A 213 -24.73 -32.11 -3.49
C THR A 213 -23.34 -32.67 -3.69
N SER A 214 -22.97 -33.00 -4.93
CA SER A 214 -21.66 -33.59 -5.23
C SER A 214 -21.22 -33.39 -6.67
N ASN A 215 -19.90 -33.45 -6.86
CA ASN A 215 -19.23 -33.46 -8.15
C ASN A 215 -18.48 -34.78 -8.30
N GLY A 216 -18.92 -35.64 -9.23
CA GLY A 216 -18.23 -36.91 -9.51
C GLY A 216 -18.41 -38.01 -8.46
N LEU A 217 -19.29 -37.83 -7.47
CA LEU A 217 -19.68 -38.84 -6.48
C LEU A 217 -21.18 -39.12 -6.57
N SER A 218 -21.59 -40.34 -6.24
CA SER A 218 -22.99 -40.68 -5.99
C SER A 218 -23.44 -40.22 -4.60
N GLU A 219 -24.75 -40.06 -4.40
CA GLU A 219 -25.30 -39.71 -3.07
C GLU A 219 -24.89 -40.72 -1.99
N ALA A 220 -24.83 -42.01 -2.35
CA ALA A 220 -24.39 -43.07 -1.45
C ALA A 220 -22.92 -42.90 -1.03
N GLU A 221 -22.03 -42.56 -1.96
CA GLU A 221 -20.62 -42.31 -1.67
C GLU A 221 -20.43 -41.09 -0.75
N VAL A 222 -21.21 -40.02 -0.96
CA VAL A 222 -21.17 -38.85 -0.07
C VAL A 222 -21.61 -39.23 1.35
N MET A 223 -22.73 -39.95 1.50
CA MET A 223 -23.22 -40.37 2.81
C MET A 223 -22.23 -41.30 3.52
N SER A 224 -21.66 -42.27 2.80
CA SER A 224 -20.64 -43.19 3.32
C SER A 224 -19.34 -42.48 3.70
N GLY A 225 -18.99 -41.37 3.04
CA GLY A 225 -17.85 -40.53 3.40
C GLY A 225 -18.01 -39.78 4.73
N PHE A 226 -19.24 -39.57 5.21
CA PHE A 226 -19.51 -38.92 6.50
C PHE A 226 -19.70 -39.91 7.65
N ALA A 227 -20.38 -41.03 7.40
CA ALA A 227 -20.65 -42.05 8.41
C ALA A 227 -20.97 -43.42 7.77
N ASP A 228 -20.75 -44.50 8.52
CA ASP A 228 -21.16 -45.85 8.11
C ASP A 228 -22.68 -45.99 8.08
N GLN A 229 -23.25 -45.89 6.88
CA GLN A 229 -24.69 -45.92 6.64
C GLN A 229 -25.34 -47.30 6.89
N SER A 230 -24.57 -48.38 7.03
CA SER A 230 -25.12 -49.72 7.31
C SER A 230 -25.84 -49.81 8.65
N ARG A 231 -25.58 -48.84 9.53
CA ARG A 231 -26.18 -48.70 10.85
C ARG A 231 -27.51 -47.93 10.86
N ALA A 232 -27.91 -47.33 9.74
CA ALA A 232 -29.17 -46.60 9.63
C ALA A 232 -30.37 -47.54 9.44
N ARG A 233 -31.51 -47.20 10.03
CA ARG A 233 -32.80 -47.86 9.79
C ARG A 233 -33.28 -47.58 8.36
N PRO A 234 -34.13 -48.46 7.78
CA PRO A 234 -34.76 -48.19 6.49
C PRO A 234 -35.47 -46.81 6.47
N GLY A 235 -35.27 -46.06 5.39
CA GLY A 235 -35.84 -44.71 5.24
C GLY A 235 -35.09 -43.60 6.00
N HIS A 236 -33.98 -43.93 6.67
CA HIS A 236 -33.15 -42.98 7.42
C HIS A 236 -31.70 -43.01 6.92
N ALA A 237 -30.92 -42.01 7.36
CA ALA A 237 -29.49 -41.89 7.12
C ALA A 237 -28.79 -41.34 8.37
N LEU A 238 -27.48 -41.58 8.46
CA LEU A 238 -26.64 -41.04 9.52
C LEU A 238 -25.95 -39.77 9.04
N ILE A 239 -26.08 -38.70 9.82
CA ILE A 239 -25.31 -37.47 9.66
C ILE A 239 -24.30 -37.34 10.79
N CYS A 240 -23.11 -36.82 10.48
CA CYS A 240 -22.07 -36.55 11.47
C CYS A 240 -21.99 -35.07 11.82
N MET A 241 -21.70 -34.79 13.09
CA MET A 241 -21.56 -33.43 13.62
C MET A 241 -20.37 -33.36 14.58
N HIS A 242 -19.76 -32.17 14.69
CA HIS A 242 -18.80 -31.90 15.77
C HIS A 242 -19.51 -32.10 17.13
N PRO A 243 -18.92 -32.79 18.13
CA PRO A 243 -19.57 -33.03 19.42
C PRO A 243 -20.06 -31.76 20.15
N VAL A 244 -19.24 -30.70 20.21
CA VAL A 244 -19.66 -29.38 20.70
C VAL A 244 -20.86 -28.82 19.92
N GLN A 245 -20.84 -28.91 18.58
CA GLN A 245 -21.95 -28.46 17.74
C GLN A 245 -23.23 -29.27 17.99
N ALA A 246 -23.11 -30.59 18.22
CA ALA A 246 -24.25 -31.45 18.56
C ALA A 246 -24.90 -31.04 19.88
N GLN A 247 -24.10 -30.70 20.90
CA GLN A 247 -24.62 -30.16 22.16
C GLN A 247 -25.37 -28.84 21.96
N LEU A 248 -24.80 -27.91 21.18
CA LEU A 248 -25.48 -26.65 20.83
C LEU A 248 -26.77 -26.88 20.03
N PHE A 249 -26.76 -27.86 19.13
CA PHE A 249 -27.92 -28.23 18.32
C PHE A 249 -29.06 -28.77 19.20
N MET A 250 -28.77 -29.67 20.14
CA MET A 250 -29.76 -30.27 21.04
C MET A 250 -30.31 -29.30 22.10
N GLN A 251 -29.67 -28.16 22.33
CA GLN A 251 -30.20 -27.10 23.21
C GLN A 251 -31.38 -26.36 22.56
N ASP A 252 -31.53 -26.41 21.24
CA ASP A 252 -32.62 -25.74 20.54
C ASP A 252 -33.93 -26.50 20.69
N ARG A 253 -35.00 -25.77 21.04
CA ARG A 253 -36.35 -26.33 21.26
C ARG A 253 -36.91 -27.06 20.02
N ARG A 254 -36.52 -26.62 18.81
CA ARG A 254 -36.94 -27.29 17.57
C ARG A 254 -36.37 -28.70 17.49
N VAL A 255 -35.13 -28.89 17.92
CA VAL A 255 -34.43 -30.18 17.90
C VAL A 255 -34.95 -31.10 19.01
N GLN A 256 -35.13 -30.57 20.22
CA GLN A 256 -35.71 -31.32 21.35
C GLN A 256 -37.06 -31.95 20.97
N ARG A 257 -37.93 -31.17 20.32
CA ARG A 257 -39.23 -31.65 19.86
C ARG A 257 -39.11 -32.78 18.83
N LEU A 258 -38.13 -32.73 17.92
CA LEU A 258 -37.93 -33.79 16.92
C LEU A 258 -37.44 -35.09 17.57
N ILE A 259 -36.59 -35.00 18.60
CA ILE A 259 -36.12 -36.14 19.39
C ILE A 259 -37.28 -36.73 20.21
N GLU A 260 -38.05 -35.91 20.91
CA GLU A 260 -39.22 -36.33 21.70
C GLU A 260 -40.29 -37.04 20.85
N LEU A 261 -40.49 -36.58 19.61
CA LEU A 261 -41.40 -37.20 18.65
C LEU A 261 -40.79 -38.42 17.92
N GLY A 262 -39.54 -38.78 18.20
CA GLY A 262 -38.84 -39.89 17.55
C GLY A 262 -38.55 -39.68 16.06
N GLN A 263 -38.60 -38.44 15.57
CA GLN A 263 -38.36 -38.11 14.17
C GLN A 263 -36.87 -38.07 13.82
N ILE A 264 -36.02 -37.73 14.79
CA ILE A 264 -34.57 -37.90 14.71
C ILE A 264 -34.09 -38.63 15.96
N THR A 265 -32.98 -39.36 15.86
CA THR A 265 -32.40 -40.09 17.01
C THR A 265 -30.97 -39.62 17.25
N ASP A 266 -30.69 -39.22 18.49
CA ASP A 266 -29.33 -38.95 18.95
C ASP A 266 -28.59 -40.28 19.20
N LEU A 267 -27.48 -40.51 18.50
CA LEU A 267 -26.65 -41.70 18.63
C LEU A 267 -25.35 -41.44 19.40
N GLY A 268 -25.18 -40.26 19.98
CA GLY A 268 -24.00 -39.87 20.74
C GLY A 268 -22.73 -39.79 19.88
N THR A 269 -21.58 -39.78 20.57
CA THR A 269 -20.23 -39.84 19.96
C THR A 269 -19.91 -41.26 19.49
N SER A 270 -20.65 -41.74 18.49
CA SER A 270 -20.52 -43.10 17.92
C SER A 270 -20.12 -43.09 16.44
N GLY A 271 -19.66 -41.95 15.93
CA GLY A 271 -19.17 -41.78 14.57
C GLY A 271 -17.69 -42.15 14.39
N PRO A 272 -17.09 -41.79 13.25
CA PRO A 272 -15.67 -42.00 13.00
C PRO A 272 -14.81 -41.34 14.08
N LEU A 273 -13.78 -42.05 14.51
CA LEU A 273 -12.75 -41.52 15.40
C LEU A 273 -11.85 -40.57 14.58
N ALA A 274 -11.83 -39.29 14.94
CA ALA A 274 -11.19 -38.26 14.15
C ALA A 274 -10.40 -37.28 15.01
N SER A 275 -9.43 -36.61 14.40
CA SER A 275 -8.64 -35.55 15.03
C SER A 275 -8.98 -34.19 14.42
N PRO A 276 -9.26 -33.15 15.22
CA PRO A 276 -9.50 -31.82 14.70
C PRO A 276 -8.21 -31.26 14.11
N THR A 277 -8.34 -30.48 13.04
CA THR A 277 -7.23 -29.71 12.45
C THR A 277 -7.15 -28.30 13.06
N ALA A 278 -6.21 -27.46 12.63
CA ALA A 278 -6.06 -26.08 13.14
C ALA A 278 -7.32 -25.21 12.94
N SER A 279 -8.23 -25.62 12.06
CA SER A 279 -9.53 -24.95 11.85
C SER A 279 -10.58 -25.27 12.91
N MET A 280 -10.31 -26.22 13.83
CA MET A 280 -11.20 -26.81 14.85
C MET A 280 -12.38 -27.62 14.30
N ARG A 281 -12.99 -27.17 13.20
CA ARG A 281 -14.21 -27.76 12.63
C ARG A 281 -13.98 -28.71 11.44
N THR A 282 -12.74 -28.84 11.00
CA THR A 282 -12.34 -29.82 9.99
C THR A 282 -11.61 -30.96 10.70
N TRP A 283 -11.96 -32.19 10.35
CA TRP A 283 -11.52 -33.40 11.02
C TRP A 283 -10.71 -34.27 10.07
N TYR A 284 -9.51 -34.65 10.50
CA TYR A 284 -8.66 -35.62 9.84
C TYR A 284 -8.96 -37.02 10.38
N ILE A 285 -9.10 -37.99 9.49
CA ILE A 285 -9.29 -39.39 9.83
C ILE A 285 -8.20 -40.16 9.11
N GLU A 286 -7.37 -40.89 9.87
CA GLU A 286 -6.28 -41.67 9.31
C GLU A 286 -6.82 -42.79 8.41
N GLY A 287 -6.21 -42.95 7.23
CA GLY A 287 -6.62 -43.95 6.23
C GLY A 287 -7.92 -43.64 5.47
N HIS A 288 -8.66 -42.60 5.85
CA HIS A 288 -9.91 -42.20 5.19
C HIS A 288 -9.64 -41.33 3.95
N ASP A 289 -10.49 -41.41 2.93
CA ASP A 289 -10.31 -40.66 1.68
C ASP A 289 -10.71 -39.18 1.78
N TYR A 290 -11.40 -38.81 2.87
CA TYR A 290 -11.90 -37.44 3.09
C TYR A 290 -11.61 -36.92 4.49
N PHE A 291 -11.36 -35.62 4.56
CA PHE A 291 -11.62 -34.81 5.74
C PHE A 291 -13.11 -34.51 5.86
N ILE A 292 -13.60 -34.40 7.08
CA ILE A 292 -14.98 -33.97 7.37
C ILE A 292 -14.94 -32.54 7.91
N LYS A 293 -15.50 -31.58 7.17
CA LYS A 293 -15.62 -30.18 7.59
C LYS A 293 -17.06 -29.86 7.97
N GLY A 294 -17.36 -29.79 9.27
CA GLY A 294 -18.71 -29.51 9.77
C GLY A 294 -18.91 -28.06 10.20
N SER A 295 -20.16 -27.66 10.43
CA SER A 295 -20.47 -26.42 11.16
C SER A 295 -20.02 -26.48 12.61
N LEU A 296 -19.60 -25.33 13.14
CA LEU A 296 -19.33 -25.11 14.56
C LEU A 296 -19.73 -23.68 14.91
N ASN A 297 -20.88 -23.50 15.58
CA ASN A 297 -21.42 -22.20 15.98
C ASN A 297 -20.65 -21.56 17.14
N VAL A 298 -19.32 -21.50 17.04
CA VAL A 298 -18.40 -20.92 18.00
C VAL A 298 -17.57 -19.88 17.28
N ARG A 299 -17.34 -18.74 17.94
CA ARG A 299 -16.43 -17.72 17.44
C ARG A 299 -14.99 -18.20 17.60
N ILE A 300 -14.28 -18.29 16.48
CA ILE A 300 -12.84 -18.59 16.42
C ILE A 300 -12.20 -17.49 15.57
N THR A 301 -11.22 -16.79 16.16
CA THR A 301 -10.71 -15.51 15.66
C THR A 301 -11.85 -14.53 15.40
N ASN A 302 -12.02 -13.98 14.18
CA ASN A 302 -13.02 -12.96 13.89
C ASN A 302 -14.42 -13.51 13.58
N CYS A 303 -14.55 -14.79 13.22
CA CYS A 303 -15.78 -15.34 12.64
C CYS A 303 -16.40 -16.43 13.52
N VAL A 304 -17.74 -16.51 13.47
CA VAL A 304 -18.46 -17.71 13.88
C VAL A 304 -18.27 -18.77 12.80
N ARG A 305 -17.79 -19.95 13.16
CA ARG A 305 -17.39 -21.00 12.19
C ARG A 305 -18.55 -21.89 11.77
N LYS A 306 -19.63 -21.29 11.29
CA LYS A 306 -20.78 -22.02 10.68
C LYS A 306 -20.65 -22.09 9.16
N ASN A 307 -21.24 -23.11 8.55
CA ASN A 307 -21.39 -23.22 7.10
C ASN A 307 -22.80 -22.75 6.76
N ALA A 308 -22.94 -21.57 6.16
CA ALA A 308 -24.24 -21.11 5.71
C ALA A 308 -24.75 -22.02 4.57
N TRP A 309 -26.07 -22.16 4.42
CA TRP A 309 -26.62 -23.06 3.39
C TRP A 309 -26.14 -22.71 1.97
N TYR A 310 -25.95 -21.42 1.69
CA TYR A 310 -25.43 -20.92 0.39
C TYR A 310 -23.92 -21.09 0.24
N GLU A 311 -23.17 -21.29 1.33
CA GLU A 311 -21.72 -21.59 1.30
C GLU A 311 -21.47 -23.06 0.96
N LEU A 312 -22.34 -23.96 1.44
CA LEU A 312 -22.33 -25.38 1.05
C LEU A 312 -22.51 -25.52 -0.47
N GLU A 313 -23.50 -24.83 -1.04
CA GLU A 313 -23.73 -24.87 -2.48
C GLU A 313 -22.64 -24.16 -3.28
N SER A 314 -22.14 -23.01 -2.82
CA SER A 314 -21.06 -22.29 -3.51
C SER A 314 -19.77 -23.09 -3.57
N THR A 315 -19.48 -23.89 -2.54
CA THR A 315 -18.29 -24.75 -2.47
C THR A 315 -18.23 -25.73 -3.65
N LEU A 316 -19.35 -26.41 -3.93
CA LEU A 316 -19.43 -27.37 -5.04
C LEU A 316 -19.34 -26.68 -6.41
N ILE A 317 -19.92 -25.49 -6.55
CA ILE A 317 -19.78 -24.69 -7.79
C ILE A 317 -18.32 -24.32 -8.05
N ILE A 318 -17.59 -23.96 -7.01
CA ILE A 318 -16.16 -23.63 -7.11
C ILE A 318 -15.33 -24.88 -7.41
N ASP A 319 -15.64 -26.02 -6.80
CA ASP A 319 -15.00 -27.30 -7.09
C ASP A 319 -15.17 -27.69 -8.57
N GLU A 320 -16.40 -27.62 -9.11
CA GLU A 320 -16.70 -27.88 -10.52
C GLU A 320 -15.95 -26.89 -11.44
N LEU A 321 -15.91 -25.62 -11.07
CA LEU A 321 -15.18 -24.58 -11.80
C LEU A 321 -13.68 -24.91 -11.88
N PHE A 322 -13.04 -25.33 -10.79
CA PHE A 322 -11.64 -25.72 -10.78
C PHE A 322 -11.38 -26.96 -11.62
N GLN A 323 -12.20 -28.01 -11.48
CA GLN A 323 -12.07 -29.24 -12.28
C GLN A 323 -12.14 -28.91 -13.78
N ARG A 324 -13.13 -28.11 -14.18
CA ARG A 324 -13.30 -27.70 -15.58
C ARG A 324 -12.12 -26.86 -16.08
N LEU A 325 -11.60 -25.93 -15.27
CA LEU A 325 -10.45 -25.11 -15.65
C LEU A 325 -9.17 -25.94 -15.79
N GLN A 326 -8.94 -26.90 -14.89
CA GLN A 326 -7.81 -27.81 -14.97
C GLN A 326 -7.87 -28.70 -16.22
N GLN A 327 -9.07 -29.12 -16.64
CA GLN A 327 -9.25 -29.93 -17.85
C GLN A 327 -9.14 -29.11 -19.14
N THR A 328 -9.66 -27.88 -19.15
CA THR A 328 -9.82 -27.09 -20.39
C THR A 328 -8.74 -26.04 -20.62
N ARG A 329 -8.13 -25.50 -19.57
CA ARG A 329 -7.15 -24.39 -19.64
C ARG A 329 -5.98 -24.51 -18.65
N PRO A 330 -5.36 -25.69 -18.45
CA PRO A 330 -4.34 -25.90 -17.41
C PRO A 330 -3.13 -24.93 -17.49
N GLN A 331 -2.71 -24.57 -18.69
CA GLN A 331 -1.59 -23.66 -18.96
C GLN A 331 -1.81 -22.23 -18.42
N THR A 332 -3.07 -21.84 -18.17
CA THR A 332 -3.41 -20.49 -17.66
C THR A 332 -3.58 -20.44 -16.15
N LEU A 333 -3.28 -21.53 -15.45
CA LEU A 333 -3.47 -21.67 -14.00
C LEU A 333 -2.17 -21.54 -13.19
N GLY A 334 -1.03 -21.27 -13.84
CA GLY A 334 0.24 -21.02 -13.15
C GLY A 334 0.73 -22.19 -12.27
N GLY A 335 0.41 -23.44 -12.64
CA GLY A 335 0.78 -24.62 -11.85
C GLY A 335 -0.12 -24.89 -10.64
N LEU A 336 -1.36 -24.39 -10.65
CA LEU A 336 -2.33 -24.53 -9.57
C LEU A 336 -2.43 -25.96 -9.03
N SER A 337 -2.28 -26.09 -7.71
CA SER A 337 -2.57 -27.30 -6.96
C SER A 337 -3.60 -26.99 -5.89
N THR A 338 -4.76 -27.66 -5.93
CA THR A 338 -5.86 -27.48 -4.99
C THR A 338 -6.23 -28.77 -4.27
N VAL A 339 -7.02 -28.65 -3.21
CA VAL A 339 -7.68 -29.78 -2.54
C VAL A 339 -9.17 -29.75 -2.89
N ALA A 340 -9.67 -30.80 -3.52
CA ALA A 340 -11.06 -30.86 -3.97
C ALA A 340 -12.04 -30.92 -2.77
N GLU A 341 -13.25 -30.40 -2.98
CA GLU A 341 -14.36 -30.47 -2.02
C GLU A 341 -15.60 -31.07 -2.72
N PRO A 342 -15.56 -32.37 -3.07
CA PRO A 342 -16.45 -32.97 -4.06
C PRO A 342 -17.85 -33.33 -3.54
N GLY A 343 -18.13 -33.14 -2.25
CA GLY A 343 -19.42 -33.52 -1.67
C GLY A 343 -19.81 -32.68 -0.47
N SER A 344 -21.08 -32.35 -0.34
CA SER A 344 -21.66 -31.76 0.87
C SER A 344 -22.99 -32.40 1.24
N MET A 345 -23.30 -32.38 2.53
CA MET A 345 -24.53 -32.92 3.09
C MET A 345 -25.08 -31.98 4.16
N SER A 346 -26.40 -31.80 4.17
CA SER A 346 -27.13 -31.12 5.24
C SER A 346 -28.53 -31.72 5.38
N TRP A 347 -29.20 -31.44 6.50
CA TRP A 347 -30.53 -31.96 6.78
C TRP A 347 -31.46 -30.86 7.32
N ALA A 348 -32.73 -30.91 6.93
CA ALA A 348 -33.81 -30.14 7.55
C ALA A 348 -35.13 -30.93 7.52
N PRO A 349 -36.01 -30.79 8.54
CA PRO A 349 -37.30 -31.46 8.54
C PRO A 349 -38.13 -31.12 7.31
N LYS A 350 -38.73 -32.13 6.67
CA LYS A 350 -39.62 -31.90 5.53
C LYS A 350 -40.84 -31.08 5.94
N GLY A 351 -41.15 -30.05 5.16
CA GLY A 351 -42.25 -29.12 5.45
C GLY A 351 -41.92 -28.05 6.49
N SER A 352 -40.65 -27.92 6.92
CA SER A 352 -40.21 -26.77 7.72
C SER A 352 -40.43 -25.46 6.98
N SER A 353 -40.64 -24.36 7.72
CA SER A 353 -40.57 -23.01 7.15
C SER A 353 -39.22 -22.78 6.48
N GLU A 354 -39.12 -21.82 5.56
CA GLU A 354 -37.85 -21.48 4.90
C GLU A 354 -36.77 -21.08 5.92
N THR A 355 -37.16 -20.26 6.92
CA THR A 355 -36.27 -19.81 8.00
C THR A 355 -35.74 -20.98 8.85
N ASP A 356 -36.62 -21.90 9.25
CA ASP A 356 -36.21 -23.07 10.01
C ASP A 356 -35.36 -24.02 9.16
N GLY A 357 -35.75 -24.22 7.89
CA GLY A 357 -35.01 -25.04 6.94
C GLY A 357 -33.59 -24.53 6.75
N HIS A 358 -33.40 -23.22 6.61
CA HIS A 358 -32.08 -22.61 6.57
C HIS A 358 -31.32 -22.86 7.88
N TRP A 359 -31.92 -22.61 9.04
CA TRP A 359 -31.25 -22.83 10.33
C TRP A 359 -30.79 -24.28 10.49
N PHE A 360 -31.64 -25.28 10.22
CA PHE A 360 -31.28 -26.70 10.32
C PHE A 360 -30.14 -27.07 9.37
N ARG A 361 -30.17 -26.59 8.14
CA ARG A 361 -29.09 -26.83 7.16
C ARG A 361 -27.77 -26.17 7.60
N GLU A 362 -27.82 -24.98 8.19
CA GLU A 362 -26.62 -24.35 8.75
C GLU A 362 -26.07 -25.15 9.93
N GLN A 363 -26.92 -25.76 10.77
CA GLN A 363 -26.46 -26.53 11.93
C GLN A 363 -25.88 -27.89 11.57
N THR A 364 -26.47 -28.58 10.58
CA THR A 364 -26.14 -29.95 10.18
C THR A 364 -25.20 -30.03 8.97
N GLY A 365 -24.92 -28.90 8.33
CA GLY A 365 -24.11 -28.81 7.13
C GLY A 365 -22.68 -29.29 7.33
N ALA A 366 -22.24 -30.19 6.45
CA ALA A 366 -20.88 -30.70 6.40
C ALA A 366 -20.39 -30.86 4.95
N ILE A 367 -19.08 -30.75 4.75
CA ILE A 367 -18.38 -30.87 3.47
C ILE A 367 -17.33 -31.98 3.58
N LEU A 368 -17.26 -32.82 2.55
CA LEU A 368 -16.15 -33.74 2.32
C LEU A 368 -15.07 -32.98 1.56
N ARG A 369 -13.88 -32.88 2.17
CA ARG A 369 -12.68 -32.38 1.49
C ARG A 369 -11.74 -33.54 1.24
N GLU A 370 -11.20 -33.65 0.03
CA GLU A 370 -10.27 -34.72 -0.34
C GLU A 370 -9.11 -34.83 0.66
N ASN A 371 -8.83 -36.04 1.14
CA ASN A 371 -7.65 -36.33 1.92
C ASN A 371 -6.41 -36.44 1.03
N PHE A 372 -5.84 -35.30 0.68
CA PHE A 372 -4.64 -35.21 -0.15
C PHE A 372 -3.43 -35.98 0.42
N CYS A 373 -3.38 -36.30 1.72
CA CYS A 373 -2.29 -37.12 2.28
C CYS A 373 -2.25 -38.54 1.68
N ARG A 374 -3.38 -39.02 1.13
CA ARG A 374 -3.47 -40.30 0.41
C ARG A 374 -2.63 -40.31 -0.87
N ARG A 375 -2.49 -39.14 -1.52
CA ARG A 375 -1.70 -38.96 -2.76
C ARG A 375 -0.28 -38.44 -2.50
N SER A 376 -0.11 -37.50 -1.56
CA SER A 376 1.18 -36.83 -1.33
C SER A 376 2.03 -37.45 -0.21
N GLY A 377 1.44 -38.32 0.62
CA GLY A 377 2.05 -38.82 1.85
C GLY A 377 1.89 -37.84 3.01
N ALA A 378 1.49 -38.35 4.18
CA ALA A 378 1.29 -37.54 5.38
C ALA A 378 2.61 -36.90 5.87
N ASP A 379 3.72 -37.63 5.80
CA ASP A 379 5.04 -37.18 6.29
C ASP A 379 5.70 -36.13 5.39
N CYS A 380 5.22 -35.99 4.14
CA CYS A 380 5.72 -35.03 3.16
C CYS A 380 4.86 -33.76 3.06
N SER A 381 3.85 -33.64 3.91
CA SER A 381 2.81 -32.61 3.82
C SER A 381 2.79 -31.77 5.10
N VAL A 382 2.91 -30.45 4.99
CA VAL A 382 3.03 -29.55 6.16
C VAL A 382 2.22 -28.28 5.94
N MET A 383 1.36 -27.93 6.90
CA MET A 383 0.57 -26.69 6.84
C MET A 383 1.47 -25.45 7.02
N ALA A 384 1.40 -24.48 6.10
CA ALA A 384 2.35 -23.36 6.01
C ALA A 384 2.34 -22.45 7.26
N GLY A 385 1.17 -22.28 7.89
CA GLY A 385 1.06 -21.56 9.16
C GLY A 385 1.90 -22.16 10.27
N THR A 386 2.02 -23.49 10.35
CA THR A 386 2.90 -24.13 11.34
C THR A 386 4.34 -24.15 10.87
N LEU A 387 4.58 -24.30 9.56
CA LEU A 387 5.93 -24.22 8.98
C LEU A 387 6.66 -22.94 9.39
N PHE A 388 5.99 -21.79 9.31
CA PHE A 388 6.56 -20.50 9.70
C PHE A 388 6.24 -20.06 11.14
N ALA A 389 5.61 -20.94 11.93
CA ALA A 389 5.36 -20.69 13.35
C ALA A 389 6.65 -20.80 14.18
N ARG A 390 6.49 -20.63 15.50
CA ARG A 390 7.57 -20.68 16.48
C ARG A 390 7.44 -21.94 17.35
N ASP A 391 8.58 -22.43 17.83
CA ASP A 391 8.67 -23.50 18.82
C ASP A 391 8.41 -22.96 20.26
N LEU A 392 8.49 -23.84 21.27
CA LEU A 392 8.27 -23.48 22.68
C LEU A 392 9.39 -22.57 23.23
N ARG A 393 10.52 -22.46 22.52
CA ARG A 393 11.64 -21.57 22.83
C ARG A 393 11.57 -20.28 22.01
N SER A 394 10.46 -20.02 21.33
CA SER A 394 10.25 -18.87 20.45
C SER A 394 11.21 -18.79 19.26
N ARG A 395 11.74 -19.93 18.77
CA ARG A 395 12.53 -20.02 17.53
C ARG A 395 11.65 -20.49 16.36
N PRO A 396 11.85 -20.03 15.12
CA PRO A 396 11.06 -20.52 13.99
C PRO A 396 11.27 -22.01 13.75
N LEU A 397 10.16 -22.74 13.54
CA LEU A 397 10.19 -24.19 13.30
C LEU A 397 10.87 -24.55 11.97
N VAL A 398 10.83 -23.65 10.99
CA VAL A 398 11.39 -23.89 9.64
C VAL A 398 12.89 -24.19 9.65
N HIS A 399 13.67 -23.62 10.56
CA HIS A 399 15.12 -23.87 10.61
C HIS A 399 15.42 -25.34 10.98
N ASP A 400 14.89 -25.84 12.10
CA ASP A 400 15.04 -27.24 12.51
C ASP A 400 14.49 -28.21 11.46
N PHE A 401 13.45 -27.81 10.72
CA PHE A 401 12.89 -28.58 9.62
C PHE A 401 13.86 -28.68 8.44
N LEU A 402 14.45 -27.57 7.99
CA LEU A 402 15.38 -27.58 6.86
C LEU A 402 16.72 -28.23 7.21
N GLU A 403 17.25 -28.00 8.41
CA GLU A 403 18.50 -28.61 8.89
C GLU A 403 18.44 -30.15 8.90
N ARG A 404 17.26 -30.71 9.23
CA ARG A 404 17.01 -32.16 9.20
C ARG A 404 17.32 -32.79 7.85
N PHE A 405 17.06 -32.07 6.76
CA PHE A 405 17.25 -32.58 5.39
C PHE A 405 18.55 -32.08 4.74
N ASN A 406 19.09 -30.95 5.18
CA ASN A 406 20.31 -30.36 4.64
C ASN A 406 21.59 -31.05 5.17
N GLY A 407 21.50 -31.84 6.25
CA GLY A 407 22.65 -32.56 6.81
C GLY A 407 23.69 -31.66 7.50
N GLY A 408 23.34 -30.41 7.82
CA GLY A 408 24.23 -29.42 8.43
C GLY A 408 23.60 -28.04 8.55
N GLU A 409 24.41 -27.05 8.96
CA GLU A 409 23.99 -25.65 9.15
C GLU A 409 23.49 -25.02 7.85
N LEU A 410 22.41 -24.23 7.93
CA LEU A 410 21.82 -23.58 6.75
C LEU A 410 22.62 -22.34 6.38
N GLU A 411 23.24 -22.32 5.21
CA GLU A 411 23.85 -21.11 4.63
C GLU A 411 22.80 -20.18 3.98
N ASP A 412 23.16 -18.91 3.81
CA ASP A 412 22.29 -17.89 3.23
C ASP A 412 21.75 -18.24 1.82
N PRO A 413 22.55 -18.78 0.88
CA PRO A 413 22.03 -19.17 -0.43
C PRO A 413 20.94 -20.24 -0.34
N HIS A 414 21.10 -21.23 0.55
CA HIS A 414 20.10 -22.28 0.74
C HIS A 414 18.75 -21.72 1.19
N LEU A 415 18.74 -20.77 2.13
CA LEU A 415 17.51 -20.12 2.59
C LEU A 415 16.86 -19.27 1.49
N LEU A 416 17.67 -18.55 0.71
CA LEU A 416 17.17 -17.72 -0.38
C LEU A 416 16.59 -18.56 -1.53
N ASP A 417 17.22 -19.67 -1.87
CA ASP A 417 16.77 -20.55 -2.96
C ASP A 417 15.53 -21.35 -2.55
N TRP A 418 15.50 -21.87 -1.31
CA TRP A 418 14.28 -22.48 -0.75
C TRP A 418 13.11 -21.50 -0.75
N PHE A 419 13.36 -20.25 -0.33
CA PHE A 419 12.33 -19.21 -0.35
C PHE A 419 11.84 -18.92 -1.77
N ASP A 420 12.74 -18.88 -2.75
CA ASP A 420 12.41 -18.64 -4.16
C ASP A 420 11.46 -19.71 -4.72
N GLU A 421 11.72 -20.98 -4.37
CA GLU A 421 10.85 -22.11 -4.74
C GLU A 421 9.48 -22.01 -4.05
N TYR A 422 9.45 -21.76 -2.73
CA TYR A 422 8.21 -21.63 -1.97
C TYR A 422 7.33 -20.47 -2.50
N GLN A 423 7.92 -19.28 -2.66
CA GLN A 423 7.16 -18.08 -3.08
C GLN A 423 6.63 -18.23 -4.51
N ALA A 424 7.37 -18.88 -5.42
CA ALA A 424 6.93 -19.09 -6.79
C ALA A 424 5.73 -20.05 -6.86
N LEU A 425 5.75 -21.13 -6.07
CA LEU A 425 4.63 -22.08 -5.95
C LEU A 425 3.36 -21.42 -5.37
N LEU A 426 3.52 -20.33 -4.60
CA LEU A 426 2.41 -19.56 -4.04
C LEU A 426 1.88 -18.48 -4.99
N LEU A 427 2.77 -17.59 -5.47
CA LEU A 427 2.38 -16.38 -6.20
C LEU A 427 1.81 -16.71 -7.59
N ARG A 428 2.47 -17.61 -8.34
CA ARG A 428 2.11 -17.91 -9.73
C ARG A 428 0.66 -18.36 -9.89
N PRO A 429 0.17 -19.40 -9.17
CA PRO A 429 -1.19 -19.86 -9.36
C PRO A 429 -2.23 -18.87 -8.86
N VAL A 430 -1.98 -18.15 -7.75
CA VAL A 430 -2.94 -17.17 -7.22
C VAL A 430 -3.10 -15.98 -8.15
N MET A 431 -1.99 -15.43 -8.68
CA MET A 431 -2.04 -14.31 -9.62
C MET A 431 -2.68 -14.73 -10.95
N ALA A 432 -2.34 -15.92 -11.46
CA ALA A 432 -2.94 -16.46 -12.68
C ALA A 432 -4.47 -16.63 -12.53
N LEU A 433 -4.94 -17.17 -11.40
CA LEU A 433 -6.37 -17.32 -11.11
C LEU A 433 -7.11 -15.98 -11.08
N PHE A 434 -6.54 -14.98 -10.42
CA PHE A 434 -7.17 -13.67 -10.32
C PHE A 434 -7.22 -12.94 -11.67
N PHE A 435 -6.07 -12.78 -12.32
CA PHE A 435 -5.99 -11.97 -13.52
C PHE A 435 -6.54 -12.66 -14.77
N ASN A 436 -6.31 -13.96 -14.96
CA ASN A 436 -6.79 -14.67 -16.15
C ASN A 436 -8.25 -15.14 -16.03
N HIS A 437 -8.73 -15.41 -14.81
CA HIS A 437 -10.04 -16.06 -14.58
C HIS A 437 -10.96 -15.32 -13.63
N GLY A 438 -10.51 -14.25 -12.98
CA GLY A 438 -11.34 -13.51 -12.01
C GLY A 438 -11.65 -14.31 -10.75
N ILE A 439 -10.81 -15.29 -10.40
CA ILE A 439 -10.99 -16.14 -9.22
C ILE A 439 -10.14 -15.58 -8.08
N VAL A 440 -10.80 -15.23 -6.98
CA VAL A 440 -10.19 -14.64 -5.80
C VAL A 440 -10.00 -15.74 -4.75
N MET A 441 -8.75 -16.19 -4.62
CA MET A 441 -8.34 -17.11 -3.55
C MET A 441 -8.15 -16.38 -2.22
N GLU A 442 -8.16 -17.12 -1.11
CA GLU A 442 -7.72 -16.64 0.20
C GLU A 442 -6.47 -17.42 0.67
N PRO A 443 -5.29 -17.17 0.07
CA PRO A 443 -4.09 -17.96 0.29
C PRO A 443 -3.34 -17.57 1.59
N HIS A 444 -4.08 -17.29 2.66
CA HIS A 444 -3.49 -17.08 3.98
C HIS A 444 -2.83 -18.38 4.49
N LEU A 445 -1.93 -18.27 5.48
CA LEU A 445 -1.08 -19.37 5.93
C LEU A 445 -1.80 -20.69 6.22
N GLN A 446 -3.00 -20.66 6.82
CA GLN A 446 -3.76 -21.89 7.12
C GLN A 446 -4.31 -22.60 5.86
N ASN A 447 -4.50 -21.87 4.76
CA ASN A 447 -5.08 -22.41 3.52
C ASN A 447 -4.00 -22.89 2.54
N ALA A 448 -2.72 -22.83 2.93
CA ALA A 448 -1.61 -23.32 2.15
C ALA A 448 -0.96 -24.52 2.85
N VAL A 449 -0.76 -25.62 2.11
CA VAL A 449 -0.07 -26.82 2.60
C VAL A 449 1.09 -27.13 1.67
N LEU A 450 2.30 -27.08 2.21
CA LEU A 450 3.52 -27.42 1.50
C LEU A 450 3.61 -28.94 1.34
N ILE A 451 3.77 -29.38 0.10
CA ILE A 451 4.25 -30.73 -0.21
C ILE A 451 5.73 -30.63 -0.54
N HIS A 452 6.55 -31.40 0.16
CA HIS A 452 8.00 -31.36 -0.01
C HIS A 452 8.57 -32.73 -0.35
N ASP A 453 9.73 -32.73 -1.00
CA ASP A 453 10.61 -33.90 -1.12
C ASP A 453 11.88 -33.60 -0.33
N ASN A 454 12.10 -34.31 0.76
CA ASN A 454 13.23 -34.10 1.67
C ASN A 454 13.47 -32.61 2.01
N GLY A 455 12.41 -31.93 2.47
CA GLY A 455 12.46 -30.51 2.83
C GLY A 455 12.35 -29.52 1.65
N ARG A 456 12.57 -29.95 0.40
CA ARG A 456 12.48 -29.07 -0.78
C ARG A 456 11.05 -28.89 -1.29
N PRO A 457 10.55 -27.66 -1.52
CA PRO A 457 9.20 -27.42 -2.00
C PRO A 457 8.91 -28.05 -3.36
N GLN A 458 7.84 -28.83 -3.46
CA GLN A 458 7.37 -29.45 -4.71
C GLN A 458 6.04 -28.86 -5.17
N GLN A 459 5.10 -28.70 -4.23
CA GLN A 459 3.79 -28.12 -4.48
C GLN A 459 3.34 -27.32 -3.27
N LEU A 460 2.46 -26.35 -3.51
CA LEU A 460 1.74 -25.65 -2.46
C LEU A 460 0.24 -25.84 -2.71
N LEU A 461 -0.37 -26.76 -1.96
CA LEU A 461 -1.79 -27.04 -2.08
C LEU A 461 -2.60 -25.90 -1.46
N LEU A 462 -3.52 -25.34 -2.24
CA LEU A 462 -4.51 -24.38 -1.77
C LEU A 462 -5.83 -25.08 -1.46
N ARG A 463 -6.40 -24.79 -0.29
CA ARG A 463 -7.67 -25.40 0.18
C ARG A 463 -8.68 -24.35 0.63
N ASP A 464 -9.87 -24.81 0.98
CA ASP A 464 -10.99 -24.02 1.53
C ASP A 464 -11.75 -23.20 0.49
N PHE A 465 -12.64 -23.88 -0.25
CA PHE A 465 -13.42 -23.27 -1.34
C PHE A 465 -14.56 -22.37 -0.84
N GLU A 466 -15.01 -22.50 0.42
CA GLU A 466 -15.95 -21.55 1.04
C GLU A 466 -15.43 -20.11 1.00
N GLY A 467 -14.11 -19.96 1.12
CA GLY A 467 -13.41 -18.68 1.07
C GLY A 467 -13.37 -18.07 -0.33
N VAL A 468 -13.50 -18.84 -1.40
CA VAL A 468 -13.29 -18.36 -2.78
C VAL A 468 -14.39 -17.37 -3.19
N LYS A 469 -13.97 -16.34 -3.94
CA LYS A 469 -14.86 -15.33 -4.53
C LYS A 469 -14.57 -15.20 -6.02
N LEU A 470 -15.51 -14.60 -6.74
CA LEU A 470 -15.46 -14.40 -8.18
C LEU A 470 -15.69 -12.94 -8.48
N THR A 471 -14.84 -12.35 -9.33
CA THR A 471 -14.97 -10.95 -9.73
C THR A 471 -16.24 -10.75 -10.58
N ASP A 472 -16.87 -9.60 -10.40
CA ASP A 472 -18.05 -9.15 -11.13
C ASP A 472 -17.83 -9.03 -12.63
N GLU A 473 -16.66 -8.60 -13.04
CA GLU A 473 -16.30 -8.39 -14.45
C GLU A 473 -15.89 -9.66 -15.20
N LEU A 474 -15.36 -10.68 -14.52
CA LEU A 474 -14.75 -11.85 -15.16
C LEU A 474 -15.19 -13.17 -14.51
N GLY A 475 -14.87 -13.38 -13.23
CA GLY A 475 -15.06 -14.68 -12.57
C GLY A 475 -16.51 -15.16 -12.56
N ILE A 476 -17.46 -14.28 -12.26
CA ILE A 476 -18.88 -14.66 -12.16
C ILE A 476 -19.47 -15.06 -13.52
N LYS A 477 -18.90 -14.60 -14.63
CA LYS A 477 -19.33 -14.93 -16.00
C LYS A 477 -18.94 -16.37 -16.38
N ALA A 478 -18.00 -16.99 -15.67
CA ALA A 478 -17.60 -18.37 -15.91
C ALA A 478 -18.68 -19.38 -15.47
N ILE A 479 -19.66 -18.97 -14.66
CA ILE A 479 -20.72 -19.86 -14.19
C ILE A 479 -21.85 -19.91 -15.24
N GLN A 480 -22.16 -21.12 -15.73
CA GLN A 480 -23.05 -21.34 -16.89
C GLN A 480 -24.55 -21.44 -16.54
N VAL A 481 -24.92 -21.44 -15.24
CA VAL A 481 -26.28 -21.77 -14.76
C VAL A 481 -26.90 -20.64 -13.94
N GLY A 482 -28.23 -20.55 -13.93
CA GLY A 482 -29.01 -19.64 -13.07
C GLY A 482 -28.84 -19.92 -11.59
N LEU A 483 -27.82 -19.31 -10.97
CA LEU A 483 -27.58 -19.37 -9.52
C LEU A 483 -28.72 -18.73 -8.74
N HIS A 484 -29.04 -19.32 -7.58
CA HIS A 484 -29.86 -18.63 -6.60
C HIS A 484 -29.24 -17.26 -6.23
N PRO A 485 -30.03 -16.16 -6.16
CA PRO A 485 -29.48 -14.81 -5.94
C PRO A 485 -28.57 -14.70 -4.72
N ARG A 486 -28.90 -15.41 -3.63
CA ARG A 486 -28.08 -15.43 -2.40
C ARG A 486 -26.70 -16.08 -2.59
N ILE A 487 -26.59 -17.14 -3.40
CA ILE A 487 -25.33 -17.83 -3.72
C ILE A 487 -24.49 -16.94 -4.63
N ARG A 488 -25.11 -16.33 -5.64
CA ARG A 488 -24.42 -15.35 -6.49
C ARG A 488 -23.83 -14.22 -5.64
N GLN A 489 -24.61 -13.70 -4.68
CA GLN A 489 -24.15 -12.65 -3.77
C GLN A 489 -23.02 -13.12 -2.83
N SER A 490 -22.97 -14.38 -2.40
CA SER A 490 -21.89 -14.88 -1.53
C SER A 490 -20.57 -15.08 -2.27
N LEU A 491 -20.63 -15.35 -3.58
CA LEU A 491 -19.48 -15.52 -4.45
C LEU A 491 -18.96 -14.19 -5.02
N LEU A 492 -19.84 -13.21 -5.25
CA LEU A 492 -19.49 -11.98 -5.98
C LEU A 492 -18.62 -11.03 -5.16
N TYR A 493 -17.46 -10.65 -5.72
CA TYR A 493 -16.61 -9.55 -5.26
C TYR A 493 -16.42 -8.54 -6.40
N THR A 494 -16.22 -7.26 -6.06
CA THR A 494 -15.64 -6.33 -7.04
C THR A 494 -14.17 -6.71 -7.29
N ARG A 495 -13.62 -6.34 -8.45
CA ARG A 495 -12.20 -6.54 -8.76
C ARG A 495 -11.29 -5.98 -7.66
N GLU A 496 -11.58 -4.79 -7.15
CA GLU A 496 -10.81 -4.14 -6.07
C GLU A 496 -10.87 -4.92 -4.75
N GLN A 497 -12.06 -5.38 -4.33
CA GLN A 497 -12.21 -6.21 -3.14
C GLN A 497 -11.37 -7.50 -3.26
N GLY A 498 -11.38 -8.10 -4.45
CA GLY A 498 -10.57 -9.28 -4.75
C GLY A 498 -9.08 -9.00 -4.61
N TRP A 499 -8.60 -7.91 -5.21
CA TRP A 499 -7.20 -7.52 -5.17
C TRP A 499 -6.71 -7.19 -3.74
N ASN A 500 -7.51 -6.45 -2.95
CA ASN A 500 -7.16 -6.12 -1.57
C ASN A 500 -7.04 -7.39 -0.70
N ARG A 501 -7.89 -8.40 -0.92
CA ARG A 501 -7.79 -9.69 -0.20
C ARG A 501 -6.57 -10.49 -0.63
N ILE A 502 -6.31 -10.58 -1.94
CA ILE A 502 -5.17 -11.33 -2.48
C ILE A 502 -3.85 -10.73 -1.98
N THR A 503 -3.68 -9.42 -2.09
CA THR A 503 -2.45 -8.73 -1.68
C THR A 503 -2.20 -8.88 -0.19
N TYR A 504 -3.23 -8.73 0.65
CA TYR A 504 -3.13 -9.01 2.09
C TYR A 504 -2.71 -10.46 2.37
N CYS A 505 -3.41 -11.44 1.80
CA CYS A 505 -3.16 -12.85 2.07
C CYS A 505 -1.76 -13.27 1.62
N LEU A 506 -1.33 -12.85 0.42
CA LEU A 506 -0.03 -13.21 -0.14
C LEU A 506 1.11 -12.50 0.57
N LEU A 507 1.07 -11.16 0.61
CA LEU A 507 2.25 -10.36 0.98
C LEU A 507 2.32 -10.16 2.49
N VAL A 508 1.19 -9.88 3.16
CA VAL A 508 1.19 -9.55 4.60
C VAL A 508 1.02 -10.78 5.47
N ASN A 509 0.05 -11.64 5.15
CA ASN A 509 -0.29 -12.80 6.00
C ASN A 509 0.68 -13.98 5.79
N ASN A 510 1.11 -14.23 4.55
CA ASN A 510 1.89 -15.41 4.20
C ASN A 510 3.39 -15.09 4.02
N LEU A 511 3.76 -14.36 2.97
CA LEU A 511 5.18 -14.13 2.64
C LEU A 511 5.91 -13.30 3.69
N SER A 512 5.27 -12.30 4.33
CA SER A 512 5.92 -11.56 5.43
C SER A 512 6.31 -12.46 6.60
N GLU A 513 5.48 -13.46 6.93
CA GLU A 513 5.78 -14.43 7.99
C GLU A 513 6.85 -15.43 7.54
N ALA A 514 6.82 -15.87 6.28
CA ALA A 514 7.87 -16.71 5.70
C ALA A 514 9.24 -16.02 5.70
N VAL A 515 9.29 -14.76 5.24
CA VAL A 515 10.50 -13.93 5.26
C VAL A 515 10.99 -13.76 6.69
N LEU A 516 10.12 -13.39 7.64
CA LEU A 516 10.51 -13.22 9.04
C LEU A 516 11.02 -14.52 9.68
N ALA A 517 10.41 -15.66 9.35
CA ALA A 517 10.80 -16.96 9.87
C ALA A 517 12.15 -17.45 9.31
N LEU A 518 12.40 -17.29 8.00
CA LEU A 518 13.63 -17.76 7.34
C LEU A 518 14.82 -16.84 7.55
N SER A 519 14.58 -15.53 7.68
CA SER A 519 15.62 -14.53 7.95
C SER A 519 15.83 -14.30 9.45
N TRP A 520 15.46 -15.27 10.29
CA TRP A 520 15.60 -15.16 11.73
C TRP A 520 17.07 -15.10 12.12
N GLU A 521 17.44 -14.10 12.93
CA GLU A 521 18.83 -13.76 13.26
C GLU A 521 19.71 -13.34 12.06
N ARG A 522 19.13 -13.26 10.86
CA ARG A 522 19.78 -12.87 9.60
C ARG A 522 18.97 -11.80 8.86
N PRO A 523 18.71 -10.63 9.48
CA PRO A 523 17.79 -9.63 8.96
C PRO A 523 18.22 -9.07 7.59
N HIS A 524 19.49 -9.19 7.21
CA HIS A 524 20.00 -8.79 5.89
C HIS A 524 19.42 -9.62 4.73
N LEU A 525 18.86 -10.81 5.01
CA LEU A 525 18.20 -11.64 3.98
C LEU A 525 16.82 -11.13 3.58
N ALA A 526 16.13 -10.38 4.44
CA ALA A 526 14.75 -9.97 4.17
C ALA A 526 14.61 -9.06 2.93
N PRO A 527 15.45 -8.02 2.74
CA PRO A 527 15.43 -7.24 1.51
C PRO A 527 15.72 -8.08 0.26
N LEU A 528 16.62 -9.06 0.35
CA LEU A 528 16.96 -9.96 -0.77
C LEU A 528 15.80 -10.88 -1.13
N MET A 529 15.08 -11.40 -0.13
CA MET A 529 13.86 -12.18 -0.32
C MET A 529 12.76 -11.34 -0.98
N TRP A 530 12.54 -10.09 -0.52
CA TRP A 530 11.57 -9.20 -1.14
C TRP A 530 11.93 -8.82 -2.59
N GLN A 531 13.22 -8.66 -2.91
CA GLN A 531 13.68 -8.50 -4.30
C GLN A 531 13.42 -9.76 -5.16
N ARG A 532 13.47 -10.97 -4.58
CA ARG A 532 13.06 -12.21 -5.29
C ARG A 532 11.55 -12.21 -5.56
N VAL A 533 10.74 -11.79 -4.59
CA VAL A 533 9.28 -11.62 -4.78
C VAL A 533 9.00 -10.61 -5.89
N GLU A 534 9.61 -9.42 -5.87
CA GLU A 534 9.43 -8.40 -6.92
C GLU A 534 9.76 -8.94 -8.32
N ARG A 535 10.91 -9.61 -8.48
CA ARG A 535 11.30 -10.25 -9.74
C ARG A 535 10.31 -11.34 -10.17
N GLN A 536 9.77 -12.11 -9.23
CA GLN A 536 8.77 -13.12 -9.55
C GLN A 536 7.45 -12.51 -9.98
N LEU A 537 7.03 -11.39 -9.38
CA LEU A 537 5.85 -10.65 -9.80
C LEU A 537 6.00 -10.11 -11.23
N GLN A 538 7.20 -9.63 -11.60
CA GLN A 538 7.52 -9.21 -12.97
C GLN A 538 7.41 -10.39 -13.96
N ARG A 539 8.00 -11.55 -13.62
CA ARG A 539 7.88 -12.76 -14.46
C ARG A 539 6.42 -13.22 -14.62
N ILE A 540 5.66 -13.21 -13.53
CA ILE A 540 4.23 -13.54 -13.56
C ILE A 540 3.50 -12.56 -14.49
N ARG A 541 3.81 -11.26 -14.40
CA ARG A 541 3.18 -10.24 -15.23
C ARG A 541 3.37 -10.50 -16.73
N ASP A 542 4.54 -11.03 -17.12
CA ASP A 542 4.85 -11.43 -18.50
C ASP A 542 4.12 -12.72 -18.93
N GLU A 543 3.81 -13.61 -17.98
CA GLU A 543 3.08 -14.87 -18.23
C GLU A 543 1.54 -14.67 -18.32
N LEU A 544 1.01 -13.57 -17.80
CA LEU A 544 -0.43 -13.30 -17.78
C LEU A 544 -0.97 -12.99 -19.18
N VAL A 545 -2.18 -13.50 -19.47
CA VAL A 545 -2.82 -13.35 -20.79
C VAL A 545 -3.71 -12.10 -20.85
N LEU A 546 -4.17 -11.63 -19.69
CA LEU A 546 -5.04 -10.46 -19.56
C LEU A 546 -4.30 -9.27 -18.90
N PRO A 547 -4.77 -8.02 -19.10
CA PRO A 547 -4.20 -6.86 -18.44
C PRO A 547 -4.25 -6.97 -16.91
N ALA A 548 -3.16 -6.55 -16.26
CA ALA A 548 -3.00 -6.60 -14.81
C ALA A 548 -2.47 -5.24 -14.26
N PRO A 549 -3.23 -4.14 -14.43
CA PRO A 549 -2.79 -2.81 -13.99
C PRO A 549 -2.54 -2.74 -12.47
N GLU A 550 -3.24 -3.54 -11.68
CA GLU A 550 -3.01 -3.64 -10.24
C GLU A 550 -1.67 -4.29 -9.89
N LEU A 551 -1.24 -5.28 -10.69
CA LEU A 551 0.08 -5.90 -10.55
C LEU A 551 1.17 -4.92 -10.99
N ASP A 552 0.95 -4.18 -12.09
CA ASP A 552 1.87 -3.14 -12.56
C ASP A 552 2.09 -2.07 -11.48
N ALA A 553 1.01 -1.61 -10.83
CA ALA A 553 1.10 -0.63 -9.75
C ALA A 553 1.79 -1.19 -8.48
N LEU A 554 1.54 -2.45 -8.13
CA LEU A 554 2.22 -3.12 -7.03
C LEU A 554 3.74 -3.26 -7.28
N ILE A 555 4.13 -3.65 -8.50
CA ILE A 555 5.54 -3.72 -8.92
C ILE A 555 6.18 -2.32 -8.84
N ALA A 556 5.44 -1.27 -9.24
CA ALA A 556 5.88 0.12 -9.13
C ALA A 556 6.00 0.65 -7.68
N GLY A 557 5.68 -0.17 -6.67
CA GLY A 557 5.83 0.18 -5.26
C GLY A 557 4.60 0.79 -4.61
N GLN A 558 3.40 0.66 -5.21
CA GLN A 558 2.16 1.09 -4.58
C GLN A 558 1.94 0.39 -3.23
N SER A 559 1.25 1.09 -2.33
CA SER A 559 0.90 0.58 -1.01
C SER A 559 0.00 -0.66 -1.05
N ILE A 560 0.24 -1.57 -0.12
CA ILE A 560 -0.39 -2.89 -0.02
C ILE A 560 -1.56 -2.81 0.97
N ALA A 561 -2.65 -3.51 0.65
CA ALA A 561 -3.78 -3.63 1.56
C ALA A 561 -3.42 -4.53 2.75
N CYS A 562 -3.74 -4.09 3.97
CA CYS A 562 -3.61 -4.90 5.18
C CYS A 562 -4.96 -4.99 5.90
N LYS A 563 -5.51 -6.20 5.99
CA LYS A 563 -6.75 -6.47 6.73
C LYS A 563 -6.51 -6.21 8.21
N THR A 564 -7.48 -5.58 8.86
CA THR A 564 -7.39 -5.23 10.28
C THR A 564 -8.08 -6.30 11.14
N ASN A 565 -7.34 -6.94 12.04
CA ASN A 565 -7.89 -7.91 12.99
C ASN A 565 -8.28 -7.22 14.31
N LEU A 566 -7.42 -6.35 14.83
CA LEU A 566 -7.71 -5.61 16.06
C LEU A 566 -8.77 -4.53 15.86
N LYS A 567 -8.69 -3.69 14.81
CA LYS A 567 -9.72 -2.65 14.56
C LYS A 567 -11.12 -3.23 14.37
N VAL A 568 -11.23 -4.38 13.69
CA VAL A 568 -12.52 -5.07 13.51
C VAL A 568 -13.08 -5.56 14.84
N ARG A 569 -12.23 -6.12 15.69
CA ARG A 569 -12.64 -6.60 17.01
C ARG A 569 -13.00 -5.47 17.96
N LEU A 570 -12.27 -4.36 17.93
CA LEU A 570 -12.63 -3.14 18.68
C LEU A 570 -13.97 -2.57 18.25
N ALA A 571 -14.29 -2.60 16.95
CA ALA A 571 -15.57 -2.12 16.44
C ALA A 571 -16.75 -3.08 16.70
N ALA A 572 -16.51 -4.27 17.27
CA ALA A 572 -17.49 -5.35 17.42
C ALA A 572 -18.24 -5.71 16.11
N LYS A 573 -17.60 -5.47 14.96
CA LYS A 573 -18.18 -5.70 13.63
C LYS A 573 -17.97 -7.13 13.17
N ALA A 574 -18.79 -7.57 12.21
CA ALA A 574 -18.57 -8.84 11.52
C ALA A 574 -17.32 -8.77 10.64
N ASP A 575 -16.60 -9.89 10.48
CA ASP A 575 -15.36 -9.93 9.66
C ASP A 575 -15.58 -9.55 8.19
N ARG A 576 -16.80 -9.74 7.67
CA ARG A 576 -17.19 -9.28 6.32
C ARG A 576 -17.18 -7.76 6.16
N GLU A 577 -17.19 -7.02 7.26
CA GLU A 577 -17.10 -5.55 7.33
C GLU A 577 -15.66 -5.10 7.66
N ALA A 578 -14.68 -6.01 7.55
CA ALA A 578 -13.29 -5.69 7.80
C ALA A 578 -12.77 -4.64 6.81
N ASN A 579 -12.30 -3.53 7.37
CA ASN A 579 -11.61 -2.50 6.61
C ASN A 579 -10.14 -2.87 6.42
N TYR A 580 -9.57 -2.37 5.33
CA TYR A 580 -8.15 -2.43 5.05
C TYR A 580 -7.49 -1.11 5.41
N VAL A 581 -6.30 -1.18 6.01
CA VAL A 581 -5.34 -0.07 6.03
C VAL A 581 -4.33 -0.27 4.90
N ARG A 582 -3.55 0.76 4.58
CA ARG A 582 -2.50 0.71 3.57
C ARG A 582 -1.13 0.68 4.25
N LEU A 583 -0.28 -0.26 3.84
CA LEU A 583 1.11 -0.38 4.26
C LEU A 583 2.03 -0.07 3.06
N ALA A 584 3.22 0.48 3.32
CA ALA A 584 4.19 0.72 2.25
C ALA A 584 4.69 -0.62 1.67
N SER A 585 4.96 -0.66 0.36
CA SER A 585 5.53 -1.86 -0.27
C SER A 585 6.95 -2.14 0.28
N PRO A 586 7.35 -3.42 0.47
CA PRO A 586 8.70 -3.78 0.90
C PRO A 586 9.81 -3.28 -0.04
N TRP A 587 9.50 -3.11 -1.33
CA TRP A 587 10.41 -2.58 -2.36
C TRP A 587 10.01 -1.18 -2.81
N ALA A 588 9.03 -0.55 -2.16
CA ALA A 588 8.87 0.89 -2.32
C ALA A 588 10.21 1.51 -1.94
N LYS A 589 10.78 2.31 -2.85
CA LYS A 589 11.92 3.16 -2.49
C LYS A 589 11.46 3.93 -1.26
N GLU A 590 12.16 3.76 -0.12
CA GLU A 590 11.90 4.58 1.06
C GLU A 590 11.74 6.01 0.55
N ALA A 591 10.60 6.65 0.86
CA ALA A 591 10.48 8.09 0.71
C ALA A 591 11.38 8.74 1.76
N ARG A 592 12.69 8.53 1.62
CA ARG A 592 13.72 9.42 2.08
C ARG A 592 13.97 10.28 0.86
N TYR A 593 14.01 11.59 1.01
CA TYR A 593 14.84 12.42 0.13
C TYR A 593 16.33 12.10 0.37
N ALA A 594 16.69 10.81 0.32
CA ALA A 594 18.02 10.29 0.15
C ALA A 594 18.22 10.01 -1.34
N HIS A 595 17.98 11.01 -2.19
CA HIS A 595 18.89 11.14 -3.32
C HIS A 595 20.23 11.45 -2.68
N LYS A 596 21.09 10.43 -2.57
CA LYS A 596 22.51 10.69 -2.44
C LYS A 596 22.81 11.70 -3.54
N LEU A 597 23.32 12.89 -3.16
CA LEU A 597 23.60 13.93 -4.14
C LEU A 597 24.42 13.31 -5.28
N PRO A 598 24.08 13.56 -6.55
CA PRO A 598 24.91 13.10 -7.66
C PRO A 598 26.36 13.50 -7.39
N GLU A 599 27.30 12.59 -7.64
CA GLU A 599 28.72 12.85 -7.30
C GLU A 599 29.25 14.10 -8.01
N THR A 600 28.75 14.37 -9.21
CA THR A 600 29.00 15.58 -10.01
C THR A 600 28.52 16.84 -9.30
N VAL A 601 27.29 16.84 -8.78
CA VAL A 601 26.69 17.95 -8.02
C VAL A 601 27.44 18.16 -6.70
N LEU A 602 27.71 17.08 -5.96
CA LEU A 602 28.49 17.16 -4.72
C LEU A 602 29.91 17.69 -4.96
N GLY A 603 30.55 17.25 -6.05
CA GLY A 603 31.84 17.76 -6.50
C GLY A 603 31.80 19.25 -6.77
N ALA A 604 30.81 19.73 -7.54
CA ALA A 604 30.64 21.15 -7.84
C ALA A 604 30.35 22.00 -6.58
N ILE A 605 29.57 21.48 -5.63
CA ILE A 605 29.32 22.15 -4.34
C ILE A 605 30.64 22.27 -3.55
N LYS A 606 31.44 21.21 -3.48
CA LYS A 606 32.73 21.23 -2.78
C LYS A 606 33.75 22.14 -3.47
N GLU A 607 33.76 22.18 -4.79
CA GLU A 607 34.59 23.11 -5.56
C GLU A 607 34.19 24.56 -5.28
N ALA A 608 32.88 24.86 -5.29
CA ALA A 608 32.36 26.18 -4.93
C ALA A 608 32.75 26.55 -3.49
N GLN A 609 32.61 25.63 -2.53
CA GLN A 609 33.03 25.86 -1.15
C GLN A 609 34.53 26.15 -1.03
N ALA A 610 35.39 25.48 -1.81
CA ALA A 610 36.83 25.67 -1.78
C ALA A 610 37.30 26.99 -2.43
N LEU A 611 36.49 27.57 -3.33
CA LEU A 611 36.79 28.85 -4.00
C LEU A 611 36.34 30.07 -3.19
N GLU A 612 35.39 29.90 -2.27
CA GLU A 612 34.88 30.96 -1.43
C GLU A 612 35.72 31.13 -0.16
N THR A 613 35.93 32.39 0.26
CA THR A 613 36.62 32.72 1.52
C THR A 613 35.65 32.91 2.68
N ASP A 614 34.36 33.12 2.39
CA ASP A 614 33.26 33.20 3.34
C ASP A 614 32.41 31.92 3.29
N PRO A 615 31.57 31.64 4.31
CA PRO A 615 30.64 30.52 4.28
C PRO A 615 29.79 30.49 3.00
N LEU A 616 29.53 29.29 2.48
CA LEU A 616 28.93 29.12 1.15
C LEU A 616 27.42 29.39 1.13
N ALA A 617 26.97 30.06 0.07
CA ALA A 617 25.60 30.02 -0.44
C ALA A 617 25.64 29.89 -1.96
N ALA A 618 25.17 28.78 -2.51
CA ALA A 618 25.31 28.45 -3.93
C ALA A 618 24.07 27.77 -4.50
N PHE A 619 23.73 28.10 -5.75
CA PHE A 619 22.88 27.28 -6.60
C PHE A 619 23.77 26.46 -7.54
N VAL A 620 23.50 25.16 -7.62
CA VAL A 620 24.12 24.26 -8.60
C VAL A 620 23.02 23.69 -9.48
N TYR A 621 23.18 23.82 -10.79
CA TYR A 621 22.25 23.31 -11.80
C TYR A 621 22.93 22.22 -12.65
N ASP A 622 22.36 21.02 -12.65
CA ASP A 622 22.79 19.89 -13.45
C ASP A 622 22.10 19.90 -14.82
N LEU A 623 22.81 20.37 -15.86
CA LEU A 623 22.25 20.53 -17.19
C LEU A 623 22.00 19.18 -17.90
N ASP A 624 22.74 18.14 -17.52
CA ASP A 624 22.52 16.80 -18.08
C ASP A 624 21.23 16.21 -17.53
N ALA A 625 20.99 16.37 -16.22
CA ALA A 625 19.73 15.97 -15.58
C ALA A 625 18.53 16.73 -16.17
N LEU A 626 18.69 18.03 -16.45
CA LEU A 626 17.67 18.82 -17.15
C LEU A 626 17.39 18.27 -18.54
N GLN A 627 18.44 18.07 -19.34
CA GLN A 627 18.32 17.56 -20.71
C GLN A 627 17.64 16.20 -20.74
N GLN A 628 18.03 15.28 -19.86
CA GLN A 628 17.44 13.95 -19.79
C GLN A 628 15.96 14.01 -19.41
N HIS A 629 15.62 14.73 -18.34
CA HIS A 629 14.24 14.88 -17.89
C HIS A 629 13.33 15.45 -18.99
N VAL A 630 13.77 16.51 -19.67
CA VAL A 630 12.98 17.11 -20.75
C VAL A 630 12.89 16.19 -21.96
N THR A 631 13.95 15.44 -22.28
CA THR A 631 13.89 14.45 -23.36
C THR A 631 12.80 13.41 -23.09
N ASP A 632 12.71 12.91 -21.87
CA ASP A 632 11.69 11.93 -21.47
C ASP A 632 10.26 12.53 -21.48
N VAL A 633 10.13 13.79 -21.05
CA VAL A 633 8.86 14.54 -21.10
C VAL A 633 8.40 14.74 -22.54
N MET A 634 9.30 15.19 -23.43
CA MET A 634 8.99 15.44 -24.84
C MET A 634 8.71 14.15 -25.60
N ALA A 635 9.39 13.03 -25.27
CA ALA A 635 9.17 11.73 -25.90
C ALA A 635 7.76 11.16 -25.64
N ALA A 636 7.11 11.57 -24.56
CA ALA A 636 5.74 11.15 -24.25
C ALA A 636 4.67 11.96 -25.00
N LEU A 637 4.99 13.14 -25.53
CA LEU A 637 3.99 14.03 -26.12
C LEU A 637 3.32 13.42 -27.37
N PRO A 638 1.99 13.35 -27.43
CA PRO A 638 1.29 12.88 -28.61
C PRO A 638 1.26 13.92 -29.72
N ALA A 639 0.90 13.49 -30.93
CA ALA A 639 0.68 14.40 -32.05
C ALA A 639 -0.40 15.44 -31.73
N GLY A 640 -0.20 16.68 -32.15
CA GLY A 640 -1.12 17.78 -31.86
C GLY A 640 -0.95 18.43 -30.47
N VAL A 641 0.12 18.07 -29.74
CA VAL A 641 0.47 18.71 -28.46
C VAL A 641 1.86 19.34 -28.54
N GLU A 642 1.98 20.56 -28.01
CA GLU A 642 3.21 21.33 -27.91
C GLU A 642 3.54 21.66 -26.46
N LEU A 643 4.84 21.78 -26.18
CA LEU A 643 5.32 22.19 -24.85
C LEU A 643 6.25 23.39 -24.99
N TYR A 644 5.81 24.50 -24.39
CA TYR A 644 6.56 25.74 -24.29
C TYR A 644 7.14 25.85 -22.88
N TYR A 645 8.44 26.10 -22.77
CA TYR A 645 9.03 26.30 -21.44
C TYR A 645 8.76 27.73 -20.97
N ALA A 646 8.06 27.87 -19.84
CA ALA A 646 7.80 29.16 -19.19
C ALA A 646 9.06 29.65 -18.47
N ILE A 647 9.78 30.60 -19.06
CA ILE A 647 11.15 30.92 -18.64
C ILE A 647 11.22 31.64 -17.30
N LYS A 648 10.10 32.21 -16.84
CA LYS A 648 9.95 32.76 -15.48
C LYS A 648 10.26 31.76 -14.36
N ALA A 649 10.19 30.46 -14.66
CA ALA A 649 10.64 29.43 -13.73
C ALA A 649 12.17 29.47 -13.51
N ASN A 650 12.94 29.62 -14.59
CA ASN A 650 14.38 29.84 -14.57
C ASN A 650 14.85 30.31 -15.97
N SER A 651 15.29 31.56 -16.06
CA SER A 651 15.62 32.27 -17.31
C SER A 651 17.13 32.43 -17.55
N GLU A 652 17.96 31.63 -16.87
CA GLU A 652 19.40 31.67 -17.07
C GLU A 652 19.81 31.17 -18.45
N ALA A 653 20.82 31.80 -19.05
CA ALA A 653 21.20 31.57 -20.44
C ALA A 653 21.48 30.09 -20.74
N LEU A 654 22.25 29.43 -19.88
CA LEU A 654 22.57 28.01 -20.03
C LEU A 654 21.35 27.08 -19.88
N MET A 655 20.34 27.47 -19.09
CA MET A 655 19.08 26.74 -19.01
C MET A 655 18.32 26.83 -20.34
N LEU A 656 18.21 28.05 -20.89
CA LEU A 656 17.55 28.29 -22.17
C LEU A 656 18.28 27.59 -23.32
N GLU A 657 19.61 27.64 -23.35
CA GLU A 657 20.44 26.94 -24.33
C GLU A 657 20.26 25.42 -24.30
N THR A 658 20.17 24.84 -23.10
CA THR A 658 19.97 23.40 -22.91
C THR A 658 18.57 22.97 -23.37
N LEU A 659 17.55 23.79 -23.08
CA LEU A 659 16.16 23.47 -23.37
C LEU A 659 15.74 23.76 -24.81
N ALA A 660 16.33 24.80 -25.42
CA ALA A 660 15.98 25.25 -26.76
C ALA A 660 16.00 24.13 -27.82
N PRO A 661 16.95 23.19 -27.91
CA PRO A 661 16.85 22.11 -28.90
C PRO A 661 15.71 21.11 -28.64
N LEU A 662 15.19 21.02 -27.42
CA LEU A 662 14.25 19.98 -26.98
C LEU A 662 12.79 20.42 -27.06
N VAL A 663 12.48 21.65 -26.61
CA VAL A 663 11.10 22.14 -26.45
C VAL A 663 10.52 22.70 -27.76
N SER A 664 9.18 22.82 -27.82
CA SER A 664 8.48 23.42 -28.97
C SER A 664 8.72 24.93 -29.07
N GLY A 665 8.78 25.62 -27.93
CA GLY A 665 9.01 27.06 -27.86
C GLY A 665 9.19 27.58 -26.43
N PHE A 666 9.13 28.90 -26.27
CA PHE A 666 9.24 29.58 -24.97
C PHE A 666 8.02 30.44 -24.65
N GLU A 667 7.59 30.42 -23.40
CA GLU A 667 6.64 31.42 -22.88
C GLU A 667 7.39 32.47 -22.07
N ILE A 668 7.08 33.74 -22.36
CA ILE A 668 7.64 34.91 -21.71
C ILE A 668 6.53 35.83 -21.18
N SER A 669 6.84 36.63 -20.17
CA SER A 669 5.93 37.52 -19.48
C SER A 669 6.46 38.97 -19.35
N SER A 670 7.63 39.31 -19.89
CA SER A 670 8.21 40.67 -19.79
C SER A 670 9.20 41.03 -20.90
N GLY A 671 9.50 42.33 -21.07
CA GLY A 671 10.53 42.81 -21.99
C GLY A 671 11.94 42.24 -21.73
N GLY A 672 12.34 42.10 -20.46
CA GLY A 672 13.65 41.49 -20.13
C GLY A 672 13.73 40.01 -20.51
N GLU A 673 12.61 39.30 -20.50
CA GLU A 673 12.53 37.93 -20.99
C GLU A 673 12.59 37.83 -22.53
N ILE A 674 12.12 38.86 -23.25
CA ILE A 674 12.39 38.98 -24.70
C ILE A 674 13.90 39.02 -24.91
N GLU A 675 14.64 39.87 -24.20
CA GLU A 675 16.10 39.95 -24.34
C GLU A 675 16.78 38.60 -24.08
N ARG A 676 16.34 37.86 -23.05
CA ARG A 676 16.86 36.52 -22.72
C ARG A 676 16.63 35.51 -23.84
N VAL A 677 15.40 35.39 -24.34
CA VAL A 677 15.11 34.49 -25.47
C VAL A 677 15.81 34.96 -26.73
N MET A 678 15.95 36.28 -26.92
CA MET A 678 16.64 36.82 -28.09
C MET A 678 18.15 36.63 -28.08
N ALA A 679 18.75 36.49 -26.90
CA ALA A 679 20.16 36.17 -26.72
C ALA A 679 20.45 34.66 -26.85
N CYS A 680 19.43 33.79 -26.78
CA CYS A 680 19.61 32.36 -26.93
C CYS A 680 20.15 32.01 -28.34
N PRO A 681 21.25 31.26 -28.47
CA PRO A 681 21.83 30.85 -29.76
C PRO A 681 20.84 30.08 -30.63
N THR A 682 20.03 29.22 -30.03
CA THR A 682 19.03 28.42 -30.73
C THR A 682 17.70 29.16 -30.75
N ARG A 683 17.32 29.67 -31.92
CA ARG A 683 16.05 30.37 -32.11
C ARG A 683 14.86 29.40 -32.05
N LYS A 684 13.90 29.73 -31.18
CA LYS A 684 12.60 29.06 -31.09
C LYS A 684 11.46 30.08 -31.13
N PRO A 685 10.26 29.67 -31.58
CA PRO A 685 9.07 30.48 -31.40
C PRO A 685 8.84 30.81 -29.93
N TYR A 686 8.29 31.98 -29.66
CA TYR A 686 7.93 32.38 -28.30
C TYR A 686 6.60 33.14 -28.28
N VAL A 687 5.89 33.00 -27.17
CA VAL A 687 4.61 33.68 -26.92
C VAL A 687 4.74 34.64 -25.75
N PHE A 688 4.09 35.81 -25.85
CA PHE A 688 4.15 36.85 -24.83
C PHE A 688 2.84 36.90 -24.04
N SER A 689 2.90 36.39 -22.81
CA SER A 689 1.81 36.32 -21.85
C SER A 689 1.93 37.37 -20.74
N GLY A 690 0.99 37.36 -19.78
CA GLY A 690 1.07 38.13 -18.55
C GLY A 690 0.35 39.48 -18.62
N PRO A 691 -0.15 39.98 -17.48
CA PRO A 691 -0.82 41.28 -17.42
C PRO A 691 0.20 42.42 -17.43
N GLY A 692 -0.25 43.63 -17.77
CA GLY A 692 0.56 44.83 -17.59
C GLY A 692 1.71 45.02 -18.57
N LYS A 693 1.66 44.41 -19.77
CA LYS A 693 2.66 44.59 -20.82
C LYS A 693 2.84 46.08 -21.16
N LEU A 694 4.08 46.54 -21.23
CA LEU A 694 4.40 47.91 -21.61
C LEU A 694 4.32 48.09 -23.13
N ASP A 695 4.02 49.30 -23.61
CA ASP A 695 4.03 49.60 -25.05
C ASP A 695 5.42 49.39 -25.66
N SER A 696 6.49 49.65 -24.90
CA SER A 696 7.88 49.32 -25.28
C SER A 696 8.08 47.83 -25.49
N ASP A 697 7.51 47.00 -24.61
CA ASP A 697 7.64 45.54 -24.67
C ASP A 697 6.83 44.99 -25.86
N LEU A 698 5.62 45.50 -26.07
CA LEU A 698 4.79 45.14 -27.23
C LEU A 698 5.46 45.51 -28.55
N ARG A 699 6.03 46.73 -28.68
CA ARG A 699 6.81 47.14 -29.86
C ARG A 699 8.02 46.22 -30.05
N SER A 700 8.75 45.91 -28.99
CA SER A 700 9.89 44.99 -29.03
C SER A 700 9.46 43.60 -29.52
N ALA A 701 8.35 43.07 -29.00
CA ALA A 701 7.81 41.77 -29.40
C ALA A 701 7.40 41.75 -30.88
N LEU A 702 6.73 42.82 -31.37
CA LEU A 702 6.37 42.98 -32.78
C LEU A 702 7.60 43.03 -33.70
N LEU A 703 8.63 43.81 -33.34
CA LEU A 703 9.87 43.94 -34.10
C LEU A 703 10.65 42.62 -34.15
N ASN A 704 10.68 41.90 -33.03
CA ASN A 704 11.35 40.60 -32.89
C ASN A 704 10.49 39.41 -33.38
N LYS A 705 9.31 39.67 -33.97
CA LYS A 705 8.41 38.67 -34.57
C LYS A 705 7.95 37.59 -33.58
N VAL A 706 7.44 38.03 -32.42
CA VAL A 706 6.73 37.15 -31.48
C VAL A 706 5.65 36.33 -32.20
N GLU A 707 5.57 35.05 -31.86
CA GLU A 707 4.64 34.13 -32.53
C GLU A 707 3.19 34.51 -32.26
N ALA A 708 2.86 34.73 -30.99
CA ALA A 708 1.55 35.22 -30.57
C ALA A 708 1.66 36.04 -29.28
N ILE A 709 0.75 37.01 -29.12
CA ILE A 709 0.59 37.79 -27.89
C ILE A 709 -0.72 37.37 -27.23
N HIS A 710 -0.68 37.04 -25.94
CA HIS A 710 -1.90 36.77 -25.17
C HIS A 710 -2.51 38.09 -24.74
N LEU A 711 -3.73 38.38 -25.18
CA LEU A 711 -4.49 39.56 -24.80
C LEU A 711 -5.28 39.29 -23.51
N GLU A 712 -5.08 40.16 -22.53
CA GLU A 712 -5.61 40.01 -21.16
C GLU A 712 -6.84 40.91 -20.93
N SER A 713 -7.12 41.89 -21.81
CA SER A 713 -8.26 42.81 -21.68
C SER A 713 -8.72 43.40 -23.01
N LEU A 714 -9.96 43.91 -23.06
CA LEU A 714 -10.49 44.62 -24.23
C LEU A 714 -9.69 45.88 -24.59
N ASN A 715 -9.09 46.54 -23.60
CA ASN A 715 -8.24 47.71 -23.81
C ASN A 715 -6.91 47.32 -24.47
N GLU A 716 -6.34 46.18 -24.10
CA GLU A 716 -5.09 45.68 -24.68
C GLU A 716 -5.27 45.32 -26.17
N ILE A 717 -6.46 44.86 -26.60
CA ILE A 717 -6.78 44.64 -28.02
C ILE A 717 -6.60 45.93 -28.82
N ALA A 718 -7.26 47.02 -28.38
CA ALA A 718 -7.20 48.31 -29.07
C ALA A 718 -5.77 48.88 -29.07
N ARG A 719 -5.06 48.74 -27.94
CA ARG A 719 -3.69 49.19 -27.80
C ARG A 719 -2.73 48.43 -28.72
N LEU A 720 -2.82 47.10 -28.77
CA LEU A 720 -1.96 46.29 -29.64
C LEU A 720 -2.26 46.55 -31.13
N GLN A 721 -3.53 46.69 -31.51
CA GLN A 721 -3.92 47.05 -32.89
C GLN A 721 -3.22 48.34 -33.34
N HIS A 722 -3.24 49.38 -32.50
CA HIS A 722 -2.58 50.65 -32.84
C HIS A 722 -1.06 50.49 -33.00
N LEU A 723 -0.39 49.78 -32.09
CA LEU A 723 1.05 49.53 -32.16
C LEU A 723 1.43 48.64 -33.38
N ALA A 724 0.57 47.68 -33.72
CA ALA A 724 0.75 46.80 -34.88
C ALA A 724 0.60 47.58 -36.20
N GLU A 725 -0.36 48.50 -36.26
CA GLU A 725 -0.54 49.44 -37.39
C GLU A 725 0.68 50.36 -37.57
N GLU A 726 1.17 50.98 -36.49
CA GLU A 726 2.35 51.84 -36.54
C GLU A 726 3.62 51.10 -37.01
N THR A 727 3.71 49.80 -36.74
CA THR A 727 4.83 48.95 -37.18
C THR A 727 4.60 48.26 -38.52
N GLY A 728 3.41 48.45 -39.13
CA GLY A 728 3.04 47.84 -40.41
C GLY A 728 3.00 46.31 -40.37
N ARG A 729 2.70 45.71 -39.22
CA ARG A 729 2.70 44.25 -39.02
C ARG A 729 1.32 43.75 -38.63
N VAL A 730 0.90 42.64 -39.21
CA VAL A 730 -0.27 41.89 -38.73
C VAL A 730 0.22 40.89 -37.67
N GLN A 731 -0.30 40.99 -36.44
CA GLN A 731 0.17 40.20 -35.30
C GLN A 731 -0.84 39.10 -34.92
N PRO A 732 -0.43 37.82 -34.92
CA PRO A 732 -1.21 36.76 -34.32
C PRO A 732 -1.41 36.96 -32.81
N VAL A 733 -2.62 36.67 -32.32
CA VAL A 733 -2.99 36.84 -30.91
C VAL A 733 -3.79 35.65 -30.38
N PHE A 734 -3.68 35.40 -29.08
CA PHE A 734 -4.61 34.56 -28.34
C PHE A 734 -5.40 35.42 -27.35
N LEU A 735 -6.68 35.12 -27.18
CA LEU A 735 -7.46 35.71 -26.09
C LEU A 735 -7.29 34.83 -24.85
N ARG A 736 -6.80 35.41 -23.74
CA ARG A 736 -6.76 34.70 -22.47
C ARG A 736 -8.12 34.78 -21.80
N ILE A 737 -8.73 33.65 -21.49
CA ILE A 737 -10.08 33.56 -20.94
C ILE A 737 -9.98 33.23 -19.45
N ASN A 738 -10.82 33.89 -18.66
CA ASN A 738 -11.13 33.54 -17.27
C ASN A 738 -12.48 32.80 -17.22
N PRO A 739 -12.53 31.49 -17.54
CA PRO A 739 -13.79 30.75 -17.61
C PRO A 739 -14.33 30.42 -16.23
N GLN A 740 -15.66 30.30 -16.12
CA GLN A 740 -16.25 29.73 -14.93
C GLN A 740 -15.97 28.22 -14.88
N LEU A 741 -15.22 27.80 -13.87
CA LEU A 741 -14.82 26.39 -13.69
C LEU A 741 -15.93 25.58 -13.01
N PRO A 742 -16.06 24.27 -13.31
CA PRO A 742 -16.95 23.37 -12.57
C PRO A 742 -16.64 23.38 -11.06
N ALA A 743 -17.67 23.26 -10.21
CA ALA A 743 -17.52 23.33 -8.76
C ALA A 743 -16.48 22.32 -8.20
N ALA A 744 -16.40 21.12 -8.78
CA ALA A 744 -15.43 20.07 -8.42
C ALA A 744 -13.96 20.45 -8.71
N GLN A 745 -13.73 21.46 -9.54
CA GLN A 745 -12.40 21.96 -9.92
C GLN A 745 -12.05 23.29 -9.24
N SER A 746 -12.99 23.90 -8.50
CA SER A 746 -12.70 25.07 -7.68
C SER A 746 -11.80 24.68 -6.49
N SER A 747 -10.68 25.38 -6.32
CA SER A 747 -9.75 25.17 -5.22
C SER A 747 -9.15 26.50 -4.77
N LYS A 748 -8.50 26.54 -3.59
CA LYS A 748 -7.79 27.74 -3.11
C LYS A 748 -6.67 28.22 -4.06
N LEU A 749 -6.23 27.37 -4.99
CA LEU A 749 -5.22 27.62 -6.03
C LEU A 749 -5.84 27.71 -7.44
N ALA A 750 -7.16 27.87 -7.56
CA ALA A 750 -7.80 28.10 -8.84
C ALA A 750 -7.39 29.47 -9.39
N MET A 751 -6.79 29.47 -10.58
CA MET A 751 -6.30 30.66 -11.28
C MET A 751 -7.33 31.21 -12.29
N ALA A 752 -8.51 30.60 -12.37
CA ALA A 752 -9.65 31.02 -13.17
C ALA A 752 -10.98 30.77 -12.45
N GLY A 753 -12.06 31.40 -12.92
CA GLY A 753 -13.42 31.29 -12.38
C GLY A 753 -13.70 32.15 -11.15
N THR A 754 -12.80 33.08 -10.85
CA THR A 754 -12.92 34.09 -9.77
C THR A 754 -12.42 35.45 -10.27
N ALA A 755 -12.71 36.53 -9.54
CA ALA A 755 -12.20 37.86 -9.88
C ALA A 755 -10.66 37.86 -9.80
N THR A 756 -10.00 38.20 -10.91
CA THR A 756 -8.55 38.06 -11.08
C THR A 756 -8.03 39.12 -12.06
N PRO A 757 -6.75 39.58 -11.94
CA PRO A 757 -6.16 40.51 -12.92
C PRO A 757 -5.77 39.84 -14.25
N PHE A 758 -6.15 38.57 -14.45
CA PHE A 758 -5.68 37.73 -15.55
C PHE A 758 -6.83 37.31 -16.46
N GLY A 759 -6.68 37.56 -17.76
CA GLY A 759 -7.65 37.17 -18.78
C GLY A 759 -8.94 38.00 -18.78
N ILE A 760 -9.71 37.78 -19.84
CA ILE A 760 -11.02 38.37 -20.09
C ILE A 760 -12.08 37.43 -19.51
N ASP A 761 -13.05 37.98 -18.79
CA ASP A 761 -14.18 37.20 -18.30
C ASP A 761 -14.93 36.55 -19.47
N GLU A 762 -15.35 35.30 -19.28
CA GLU A 762 -15.99 34.51 -20.33
C GLU A 762 -17.23 35.19 -20.92
N THR A 763 -17.94 36.01 -20.13
CA THR A 763 -19.10 36.79 -20.58
C THR A 763 -18.77 37.86 -21.62
N ASP A 764 -17.54 38.39 -21.59
CA ASP A 764 -17.06 39.44 -22.51
C ASP A 764 -16.34 38.85 -23.73
N LEU A 765 -16.18 37.52 -23.79
CA LEU A 765 -15.42 36.85 -24.85
C LEU A 765 -15.97 37.13 -26.24
N ALA A 766 -17.30 37.14 -26.40
CA ALA A 766 -17.92 37.44 -27.70
C ALA A 766 -17.59 38.87 -28.20
N GLU A 767 -17.47 39.84 -27.28
CA GLU A 767 -17.04 41.20 -27.64
C GLU A 767 -15.54 41.25 -27.93
N ALA A 768 -14.71 40.55 -27.16
CA ALA A 768 -13.28 40.47 -27.40
C ALA A 768 -12.97 39.88 -28.79
N ILE A 769 -13.65 38.80 -29.17
CA ILE A 769 -13.51 38.16 -30.49
C ILE A 769 -13.91 39.15 -31.60
N ARG A 770 -15.07 39.82 -31.49
CA ARG A 770 -15.50 40.83 -32.48
C ARG A 770 -14.48 41.95 -32.66
N ARG A 771 -13.85 42.42 -31.58
CA ARG A 771 -12.82 43.47 -31.65
C ARG A 771 -11.55 43.00 -32.35
N VAL A 772 -11.14 41.75 -32.14
CA VAL A 772 -9.98 41.18 -32.87
C VAL A 772 -10.33 40.94 -34.34
N ASP A 773 -11.51 40.41 -34.63
CA ASP A 773 -11.96 40.15 -36.02
C ASP A 773 -12.10 41.44 -36.85
N SER A 774 -12.44 42.56 -36.21
CA SER A 774 -12.54 43.87 -36.87
C SER A 774 -11.22 44.65 -36.91
N ALA A 775 -10.17 44.16 -36.23
CA ALA A 775 -8.87 44.78 -36.17
C ALA A 775 -8.01 44.38 -37.39
N SER A 776 -7.67 45.37 -38.24
CA SER A 776 -6.96 45.12 -39.50
C SER A 776 -5.52 44.60 -39.35
N HIS A 777 -4.91 44.75 -38.18
CA HIS A 777 -3.52 44.35 -37.90
C HIS A 777 -3.42 43.27 -36.83
N LEU A 778 -4.53 42.62 -36.45
CA LEU A 778 -4.54 41.46 -35.55
C LEU A 778 -5.10 40.23 -36.24
N THR A 779 -4.70 39.05 -35.80
CA THR A 779 -5.29 37.79 -36.27
C THR A 779 -5.50 36.84 -35.09
N LEU A 780 -6.76 36.52 -34.81
CA LEU A 780 -7.10 35.56 -33.76
C LEU A 780 -6.68 34.15 -34.16
N LYS A 781 -5.74 33.55 -33.43
CA LYS A 781 -5.24 32.19 -33.68
C LYS A 781 -5.73 31.16 -32.69
N GLY A 782 -6.33 31.57 -31.58
CA GLY A 782 -6.66 30.67 -30.51
C GLY A 782 -6.99 31.33 -29.19
N PHE A 783 -7.07 30.49 -28.16
CA PHE A 783 -7.40 30.88 -26.81
C PHE A 783 -6.33 30.40 -25.82
N HIS A 784 -6.27 31.06 -24.67
CA HIS A 784 -5.43 30.64 -23.55
C HIS A 784 -6.27 30.56 -22.28
N VAL A 785 -6.16 29.44 -21.55
CA VAL A 785 -6.73 29.30 -20.21
C VAL A 785 -5.64 28.78 -19.27
N HIS A 786 -5.50 29.42 -18.12
CA HIS A 786 -4.64 28.97 -17.04
C HIS A 786 -5.47 28.84 -15.76
N ALA A 787 -6.07 27.67 -15.52
CA ALA A 787 -6.99 27.49 -14.38
C ALA A 787 -6.35 26.93 -13.11
N MET A 788 -5.15 26.33 -13.20
CA MET A 788 -4.53 25.63 -12.07
C MET A 788 -3.06 26.00 -11.92
N SER A 789 -2.60 26.01 -10.68
CA SER A 789 -1.19 26.08 -10.33
C SER A 789 -0.84 24.94 -9.37
N HIS A 790 0.34 24.33 -9.57
CA HIS A 790 0.90 23.31 -8.69
C HIS A 790 -0.05 22.13 -8.39
N GLN A 791 -0.78 21.65 -9.39
CA GLN A 791 -1.69 20.50 -9.26
C GLN A 791 -0.94 19.18 -9.47
N MET A 792 -0.99 18.29 -8.48
CA MET A 792 -0.30 17.00 -8.48
C MET A 792 -1.15 15.81 -8.97
N SER A 793 -2.48 15.94 -9.02
CA SER A 793 -3.37 14.87 -9.50
C SER A 793 -3.52 14.90 -11.02
N VAL A 794 -3.16 13.80 -11.67
CA VAL A 794 -3.34 13.59 -13.12
C VAL A 794 -4.82 13.58 -13.47
N GLU A 795 -5.67 12.95 -12.64
CA GLU A 795 -7.12 12.88 -12.83
C GLU A 795 -7.76 14.27 -12.94
N ARG A 796 -7.29 15.21 -12.13
CA ARG A 796 -7.79 16.60 -12.17
C ARG A 796 -7.38 17.31 -13.46
N HIS A 797 -6.18 17.05 -13.98
CA HIS A 797 -5.78 17.56 -15.30
C HIS A 797 -6.60 16.91 -16.41
N GLU A 798 -6.84 15.60 -16.37
CA GLU A 798 -7.69 14.87 -17.34
C GLU A 798 -9.10 15.50 -17.41
N GLN A 799 -9.73 15.73 -16.26
CA GLN A 799 -11.06 16.35 -16.15
C GLN A 799 -11.09 17.80 -16.65
N LEU A 800 -10.04 18.56 -16.39
CA LEU A 800 -9.94 19.96 -16.82
C LEU A 800 -9.74 20.06 -18.34
N LEU A 801 -8.93 19.18 -18.90
CA LEU A 801 -8.71 19.09 -20.35
C LEU A 801 -9.99 18.71 -21.09
N ASP A 802 -10.81 17.80 -20.53
CA ASP A 802 -12.13 17.50 -21.08
C ASP A 802 -13.04 18.73 -21.12
N PHE A 803 -13.05 19.49 -20.02
CA PHE A 803 -13.81 20.73 -19.95
C PHE A 803 -13.32 21.74 -21.01
N TYR A 804 -12.01 21.91 -21.15
CA TYR A 804 -11.43 22.77 -22.18
C TYR A 804 -11.81 22.34 -23.59
N LEU A 805 -11.64 21.06 -23.94
CA LEU A 805 -11.99 20.55 -25.27
C LEU A 805 -13.49 20.69 -25.58
N GLN A 806 -14.35 20.61 -24.57
CA GLN A 806 -15.77 20.91 -24.72
C GLN A 806 -16.00 22.40 -25.02
N ARG A 807 -15.41 23.30 -24.23
CA ARG A 807 -15.57 24.77 -24.39
C ARG A 807 -14.94 25.30 -25.66
N TRP A 808 -13.87 24.68 -26.15
CA TRP A 808 -13.19 25.03 -27.40
C TRP A 808 -14.16 25.16 -28.57
N GLN A 809 -15.09 24.22 -28.72
CA GLN A 809 -16.07 24.23 -29.81
C GLN A 809 -17.02 25.44 -29.69
N GLU A 810 -17.48 25.74 -28.48
CA GLU A 810 -18.36 26.87 -28.20
C GLU A 810 -17.68 28.21 -28.49
N TRP A 811 -16.44 28.39 -28.01
CA TRP A 811 -15.69 29.62 -28.20
C TRP A 811 -15.25 29.83 -29.64
N LYS A 812 -14.85 28.74 -30.33
CA LYS A 812 -14.47 28.79 -31.75
C LYS A 812 -15.64 29.25 -32.62
N ALA A 813 -16.86 28.82 -32.32
CA ALA A 813 -18.07 29.20 -33.06
C ALA A 813 -18.44 30.69 -32.96
N LEU A 814 -17.86 31.44 -32.01
CA LEU A 814 -18.09 32.87 -31.86
C LEU A 814 -17.29 33.72 -32.87
N ALA A 815 -16.23 33.17 -33.47
CA ALA A 815 -15.36 33.88 -34.40
C ALA A 815 -15.94 33.95 -35.81
N SER A 816 -15.66 35.05 -36.51
CA SER A 816 -16.05 35.23 -37.92
C SER A 816 -15.27 34.30 -38.86
N TYR A 817 -14.08 33.88 -38.42
CA TYR A 817 -13.14 33.03 -39.17
C TYR A 817 -12.71 31.82 -38.31
N PRO A 818 -13.64 30.91 -37.94
CA PRO A 818 -13.36 29.81 -37.02
C PRO A 818 -12.22 28.90 -37.48
N GLU A 819 -12.00 28.76 -38.79
CA GLU A 819 -10.93 27.96 -39.38
C GLU A 819 -9.51 28.48 -39.08
N GLN A 820 -9.37 29.76 -38.69
CA GLN A 820 -8.08 30.34 -38.32
C GLN A 820 -7.67 30.01 -36.88
N LEU A 821 -8.65 29.63 -36.05
CA LEU A 821 -8.45 29.23 -34.66
C LEU A 821 -7.95 27.79 -34.62
N THR A 822 -6.68 27.65 -34.33
CA THR A 822 -5.93 26.39 -34.44
C THR A 822 -5.27 25.98 -33.14
N HIS A 823 -5.06 26.92 -32.20
CA HIS A 823 -4.30 26.68 -30.98
C HIS A 823 -5.16 26.89 -29.74
N PHE A 824 -4.98 26.01 -28.76
CA PHE A 824 -5.52 26.20 -27.44
C PHE A 824 -4.41 25.97 -26.42
N ASN A 825 -3.95 27.07 -25.83
CA ASN A 825 -2.99 27.08 -24.76
C ASN A 825 -3.69 26.78 -23.42
N VAL A 826 -3.26 25.73 -22.74
CA VAL A 826 -3.86 25.24 -21.49
C VAL A 826 -2.96 25.54 -20.26
N GLY A 827 -1.88 26.29 -20.47
CA GLY A 827 -0.95 26.69 -19.42
C GLY A 827 -0.13 25.51 -18.86
N GLY A 828 0.49 25.71 -17.70
CA GLY A 828 1.52 24.80 -17.18
C GLY A 828 1.28 24.22 -15.79
N GLY A 829 0.05 24.24 -15.26
CA GLY A 829 -0.32 24.02 -13.84
C GLY A 829 0.10 22.71 -13.15
N ILE A 830 1.03 21.95 -13.70
CA ILE A 830 1.60 20.71 -13.21
C ILE A 830 2.48 20.97 -11.99
N GLY A 831 2.22 20.23 -10.91
CA GLY A 831 2.95 20.31 -9.64
C GLY A 831 4.24 19.48 -9.61
N VAL A 832 5.06 19.75 -8.60
CA VAL A 832 6.24 18.96 -8.22
C VAL A 832 6.08 18.65 -6.74
N ASP A 833 6.10 17.38 -6.37
CA ASP A 833 5.97 17.02 -4.95
C ASP A 833 7.33 17.20 -4.25
N TYR A 834 7.39 18.16 -3.33
CA TYR A 834 8.57 18.48 -2.53
C TYR A 834 8.63 17.68 -1.21
N LEU A 835 7.57 16.96 -0.84
CA LEU A 835 7.46 16.23 0.43
C LEU A 835 7.41 14.71 0.25
N ASN A 836 7.01 14.19 -0.91
CA ASN A 836 6.90 12.76 -1.18
C ASN A 836 7.66 12.32 -2.44
N SER A 837 7.92 11.01 -2.52
CA SER A 837 8.59 10.40 -3.67
C SER A 837 7.71 10.26 -4.92
N GLN A 838 6.38 10.31 -4.78
CA GLN A 838 5.46 10.20 -5.91
C GLN A 838 5.37 11.53 -6.66
N GLN A 839 5.80 11.54 -7.91
CA GLN A 839 5.72 12.70 -8.80
C GLN A 839 4.52 12.61 -9.75
N PHE A 840 4.20 13.70 -10.44
CA PHE A 840 3.12 13.76 -11.42
C PHE A 840 3.35 12.77 -12.58
N ASP A 841 2.37 11.91 -12.88
CA ASP A 841 2.45 10.92 -13.96
C ASP A 841 2.13 11.56 -15.32
N TRP A 842 3.14 12.21 -15.89
CA TRP A 842 3.10 12.87 -17.19
C TRP A 842 2.79 11.90 -18.34
N GLN A 843 3.32 10.68 -18.28
CA GLN A 843 3.12 9.67 -19.30
C GLN A 843 1.65 9.24 -19.37
N ARG A 844 0.97 9.11 -18.23
CA ARG A 844 -0.48 8.87 -18.21
C ARG A 844 -1.26 10.01 -18.84
N LEU A 845 -0.95 11.26 -18.47
CA LEU A 845 -1.61 12.42 -19.07
C LEU A 845 -1.46 12.42 -20.60
N CYS A 846 -0.26 12.10 -21.10
CA CYS A 846 0.00 12.04 -22.53
C CYS A 846 -0.77 10.92 -23.24
N ARG A 847 -0.82 9.71 -22.67
CA ARG A 847 -1.66 8.61 -23.20
C ARG A 847 -3.14 8.98 -23.22
N TYR A 848 -3.59 9.70 -22.19
CA TYR A 848 -4.95 10.21 -22.13
C TYR A 848 -5.21 11.20 -23.28
N LEU A 849 -4.33 12.18 -23.46
CA LEU A 849 -4.40 13.16 -24.55
C LEU A 849 -4.38 12.51 -25.93
N GLU A 850 -3.51 11.52 -26.16
CA GLU A 850 -3.42 10.79 -27.42
C GLU A 850 -4.78 10.22 -27.83
N LYS A 851 -5.43 9.54 -26.88
CA LYS A 851 -6.77 8.99 -27.09
C LYS A 851 -7.81 10.08 -27.34
N ARG A 852 -7.84 11.12 -26.49
CA ARG A 852 -8.87 12.17 -26.55
C ARG A 852 -8.78 13.00 -27.83
N LEU A 853 -7.57 13.30 -28.28
CA LEU A 853 -7.34 14.05 -29.51
C LEU A 853 -7.58 13.20 -30.76
N GLY A 854 -7.28 11.89 -30.72
CA GLY A 854 -7.57 10.97 -31.82
C GLY A 854 -9.06 10.74 -32.10
N ASP A 855 -9.92 10.89 -31.09
CA ASP A 855 -11.37 10.62 -31.18
C ASP A 855 -12.19 11.75 -31.83
N GLN A 856 -11.59 12.92 -32.11
CA GLN A 856 -12.31 14.13 -32.54
C GLN A 856 -11.78 14.69 -33.87
N ARG A 857 -12.69 15.15 -34.75
CA ARG A 857 -12.33 15.66 -36.09
C ARG A 857 -11.87 17.12 -36.14
N ASP A 858 -12.11 17.90 -35.07
CA ASP A 858 -11.82 19.34 -35.04
C ASP A 858 -11.17 19.77 -33.71
N THR A 859 -10.03 19.16 -33.39
CA THR A 859 -9.26 19.43 -32.18
C THR A 859 -8.22 20.54 -32.39
N PRO A 860 -8.01 21.42 -31.40
CA PRO A 860 -6.91 22.38 -31.43
C PRO A 860 -5.55 21.68 -31.27
N ILE A 861 -4.49 22.34 -31.71
CA ILE A 861 -3.15 22.10 -31.20
C ILE A 861 -3.13 22.55 -29.74
N LEU A 862 -2.97 21.60 -28.82
CA LEU A 862 -2.90 21.88 -27.39
C LEU A 862 -1.50 22.31 -27.01
N ARG A 863 -1.36 23.44 -26.30
CA ARG A 863 -0.06 23.93 -25.85
C ARG A 863 0.01 23.97 -24.34
N PHE A 864 1.02 23.30 -23.77
CA PHE A 864 1.34 23.35 -22.35
C PHE A 864 2.50 24.31 -22.08
N GLU A 865 2.48 24.97 -20.93
CA GLU A 865 3.53 25.92 -20.50
C GLU A 865 4.21 25.57 -19.16
N PRO A 866 4.63 24.31 -18.91
CA PRO A 866 5.10 23.88 -17.60
C PRO A 866 6.52 24.39 -17.34
N GLY A 867 6.66 25.48 -16.59
CA GLY A 867 7.99 25.93 -16.14
C GLY A 867 8.55 25.06 -14.99
N ARG A 868 7.77 24.95 -13.89
CA ARG A 868 8.21 24.25 -12.67
C ARG A 868 8.57 22.80 -12.91
N PHE A 869 7.65 22.07 -13.55
CA PHE A 869 7.78 20.65 -13.79
C PHE A 869 8.96 20.32 -14.71
N ILE A 870 9.43 21.28 -15.51
CA ILE A 870 10.59 21.11 -16.39
C ILE A 870 11.90 21.31 -15.64
N SER A 871 12.05 22.41 -14.90
CA SER A 871 13.36 22.79 -14.37
C SER A 871 13.60 22.46 -12.90
N ALA A 872 12.59 22.08 -12.11
CA ALA A 872 12.78 21.87 -10.66
C ALA A 872 13.88 20.86 -10.33
N TYR A 873 13.89 19.71 -11.02
CA TYR A 873 14.70 18.54 -10.69
C TYR A 873 16.21 18.73 -10.90
N CYS A 874 16.63 19.73 -11.67
CA CYS A 874 18.03 19.93 -12.00
C CYS A 874 18.77 20.84 -11.01
N GLY A 875 18.08 21.52 -10.11
CA GLY A 875 18.69 22.54 -9.25
C GLY A 875 18.81 22.13 -7.78
N TYR A 876 19.89 22.60 -7.17
CA TYR A 876 20.25 22.35 -5.78
C TYR A 876 20.70 23.66 -5.14
N TYR A 877 20.13 24.02 -3.99
CA TYR A 877 20.56 25.18 -3.20
C TYR A 877 21.37 24.71 -1.99
N ALA A 878 22.68 24.96 -2.01
CA ALA A 878 23.61 24.58 -0.95
C ALA A 878 23.92 25.79 -0.06
N ILE A 879 23.78 25.60 1.25
CA ILE A 879 24.03 26.64 2.26
C ILE A 879 24.83 26.07 3.42
N GLU A 880 25.72 26.87 3.98
CA GLU A 880 26.54 26.49 5.13
C GLU A 880 25.85 26.82 6.45
N VAL A 881 26.00 25.95 7.46
CA VAL A 881 25.50 26.18 8.82
C VAL A 881 26.42 27.17 9.54
N LEU A 882 25.91 28.35 9.88
CA LEU A 882 26.62 29.41 10.59
C LEU A 882 26.54 29.25 12.11
N ASP A 883 25.38 28.83 12.61
CA ASP A 883 25.14 28.70 14.04
C ASP A 883 24.11 27.60 14.34
N ARG A 884 24.22 27.01 15.52
CA ARG A 884 23.28 26.03 16.06
C ARG A 884 22.85 26.48 17.43
N LYS A 885 21.56 26.78 17.58
CA LYS A 885 21.03 27.29 18.86
C LYS A 885 19.77 26.56 19.28
N THR A 886 19.59 26.50 20.59
CA THR A 886 18.34 26.07 21.23
C THR A 886 17.66 27.30 21.81
N SER A 887 16.40 27.51 21.50
CA SER A 887 15.60 28.63 22.03
C SER A 887 14.22 28.12 22.39
N HIS A 888 13.81 28.32 23.64
CA HIS A 888 12.51 27.87 24.15
C HIS A 888 12.21 26.38 23.91
N GLY A 889 13.24 25.52 23.96
CA GLY A 889 13.11 24.08 23.72
C GLY A 889 13.17 23.66 22.26
N GLU A 890 13.16 24.61 21.33
CA GLU A 890 13.26 24.36 19.88
C GLU A 890 14.70 24.51 19.39
N HIS A 891 15.10 23.70 18.41
CA HIS A 891 16.45 23.72 17.86
C HIS A 891 16.47 24.34 16.47
N PHE A 892 17.45 25.22 16.23
CA PHE A 892 17.58 25.97 14.98
C PHE A 892 18.98 25.78 14.39
N LEU A 893 19.02 25.65 13.07
CA LEU A 893 20.24 25.76 12.26
C LEU A 893 20.15 27.08 11.50
N VAL A 894 20.96 28.07 11.91
CA VAL A 894 21.06 29.36 11.22
C VAL A 894 22.07 29.19 10.10
N CYS A 895 21.64 29.42 8.86
CA CYS A 895 22.43 29.11 7.68
C CYS A 895 22.80 30.37 6.89
N ARG A 896 23.91 30.30 6.16
CA ARG A 896 24.36 31.30 5.20
C ARG A 896 23.43 31.27 4.00
N GLY A 897 22.35 32.05 4.06
CA GLY A 897 21.32 32.06 3.04
C GLY A 897 19.96 32.41 3.61
N GLY A 898 18.90 31.95 2.95
CA GLY A 898 17.53 32.16 3.40
C GLY A 898 16.59 32.53 2.28
N THR A 899 15.40 32.98 2.66
CA THR A 899 14.26 33.27 1.79
C THR A 899 14.49 34.44 0.83
N HIS A 900 15.51 35.28 1.08
CA HIS A 900 15.96 36.32 0.14
C HIS A 900 16.72 35.74 -1.06
N GLN A 901 17.26 34.53 -0.95
CA GLN A 901 17.98 33.81 -2.03
C GLN A 901 17.19 32.60 -2.54
N PHE A 902 16.43 31.92 -1.68
CA PHE A 902 15.56 30.81 -2.04
C PHE A 902 14.17 30.96 -1.43
N ARG A 903 13.33 31.76 -2.08
CA ARG A 903 11.99 32.16 -1.61
C ARG A 903 10.94 31.07 -1.77
N LEU A 904 11.18 30.07 -2.63
CA LEU A 904 10.22 29.03 -3.01
C LEU A 904 9.46 28.41 -1.83
N PRO A 905 10.13 27.94 -0.74
CA PRO A 905 9.43 27.27 0.36
C PRO A 905 8.37 28.15 1.01
N VAL A 906 8.71 29.43 1.25
CA VAL A 906 7.77 30.39 1.86
C VAL A 906 6.71 30.85 0.88
N ALA A 907 7.05 31.03 -0.39
CA ALA A 907 6.09 31.44 -1.42
C ALA A 907 4.99 30.39 -1.67
N GLN A 908 5.30 29.10 -1.46
CA GLN A 908 4.35 27.99 -1.63
C GLN A 908 3.81 27.45 -0.31
N GLY A 909 4.37 27.85 0.83
CA GLY A 909 3.89 27.45 2.15
C GLY A 909 4.23 26.00 2.51
N HIS A 910 5.38 25.48 2.06
CA HIS A 910 5.85 24.13 2.39
C HIS A 910 7.22 24.15 3.09
N ASP A 911 7.53 23.06 3.78
CA ASP A 911 8.87 22.79 4.30
C ASP A 911 9.68 22.07 3.22
N HIS A 912 10.86 22.57 2.88
CA HIS A 912 11.63 22.02 1.77
C HIS A 912 12.52 20.84 2.22
N PRO A 913 12.78 19.84 1.35
CA PRO A 913 13.67 18.74 1.70
C PRO A 913 15.10 19.24 1.95
N VAL A 914 15.79 18.60 2.90
CA VAL A 914 17.15 18.97 3.32
C VAL A 914 18.05 17.74 3.33
N ILE A 915 19.19 17.84 2.64
CA ILE A 915 20.26 16.84 2.63
C ILE A 915 21.44 17.41 3.41
N HIS A 916 21.86 16.75 4.48
CA HIS A 916 23.05 17.13 5.25
C HIS A 916 24.32 16.55 4.62
N VAL A 917 25.30 17.42 4.38
CA VAL A 917 26.63 17.08 3.85
C VAL A 917 27.67 17.55 4.87
N PRO A 918 28.28 16.63 5.64
CA PRO A 918 29.22 17.00 6.69
C PRO A 918 30.58 17.41 6.09
N CYS A 919 31.24 18.38 6.72
CA CYS A 919 32.56 18.85 6.31
C CYS A 919 33.70 17.90 6.72
N ALA A 920 33.48 17.07 7.73
CA ALA A 920 34.39 16.01 8.14
C ALA A 920 33.62 14.69 8.35
N PRO A 921 34.28 13.52 8.20
CA PRO A 921 33.66 12.24 8.53
C PRO A 921 33.18 12.23 9.98
N ALA A 922 31.95 11.75 10.21
CA ALA A 922 31.38 11.70 11.54
C ALA A 922 32.24 10.86 12.50
N THR A 923 32.72 11.46 13.59
CA THR A 923 33.43 10.76 14.65
C THR A 923 32.42 10.34 15.73
N GLY A 924 31.87 9.13 15.60
CA GLY A 924 30.96 8.53 16.59
C GLY A 924 29.47 8.55 16.22
N ALA A 925 28.65 7.91 17.06
CA ALA A 925 27.20 7.88 16.89
C ALA A 925 26.57 9.19 17.42
N SER A 926 26.06 10.03 16.52
CA SER A 926 25.27 11.21 16.89
C SER A 926 23.77 10.89 16.85
N GLU A 927 23.04 11.30 17.90
CA GLU A 927 21.59 11.16 17.96
C GLU A 927 20.89 12.01 16.89
N GLU A 928 19.71 11.57 16.46
CA GLU A 928 18.86 12.33 15.55
C GLU A 928 18.14 13.44 16.32
N GLN A 929 18.24 14.67 15.82
CA GLN A 929 17.63 15.83 16.44
C GLN A 929 16.82 16.60 15.39
N ALA A 930 15.62 17.04 15.76
CA ALA A 930 14.79 17.85 14.90
C ALA A 930 15.30 19.30 14.91
N TYR A 931 15.59 19.84 13.74
CA TYR A 931 16.05 21.22 13.55
C TYR A 931 15.13 22.01 12.63
N THR A 932 14.87 23.25 12.98
CA THR A 932 14.30 24.23 12.03
C THR A 932 15.46 24.93 11.31
N VAL A 933 15.51 24.76 9.99
CA VAL A 933 16.50 25.38 9.10
C VAL A 933 16.04 26.80 8.75
N VAL A 934 16.80 27.78 9.21
CA VAL A 934 16.52 29.21 9.02
C VAL A 934 17.67 29.90 8.31
N GLY A 935 17.36 31.00 7.62
CA GLY A 935 18.36 31.87 7.02
C GLY A 935 18.89 32.93 7.99
N GLN A 936 19.63 33.89 7.43
CA GLN A 936 20.34 34.95 8.14
C GLN A 936 19.58 36.29 8.22
N LEU A 937 18.31 36.36 7.82
CA LEU A 937 17.54 37.60 7.83
C LEU A 937 17.00 37.93 9.23
N CYS A 938 16.81 39.22 9.51
CA CYS A 938 16.28 39.74 10.78
C CYS A 938 14.75 39.56 10.94
N THR A 939 14.18 38.48 10.40
CA THR A 939 12.74 38.20 10.45
C THR A 939 12.47 36.75 10.82
N PRO A 940 11.49 36.47 11.70
CA PRO A 940 11.11 35.10 12.06
C PRO A 940 10.48 34.33 10.89
N LYS A 941 10.20 34.99 9.76
CA LYS A 941 9.68 34.36 8.54
C LYS A 941 10.78 33.76 7.66
N ASP A 942 12.05 33.92 8.02
CA ASP A 942 13.18 33.39 7.26
C ASP A 942 13.42 31.90 7.51
N VAL A 943 12.40 31.09 7.22
CA VAL A 943 12.38 29.65 7.47
C VAL A 943 12.34 28.92 6.15
N LEU A 944 13.31 28.04 5.92
CA LEU A 944 13.39 27.20 4.72
C LEU A 944 12.73 25.84 4.92
N SER A 945 12.87 25.28 6.13
CA SER A 945 12.30 23.98 6.48
C SER A 945 12.19 23.80 7.99
N ARG A 946 11.07 23.28 8.49
CA ARG A 946 10.82 23.07 9.93
C ARG A 946 11.04 21.62 10.34
N GLN A 947 11.44 21.44 11.59
CA GLN A 947 11.49 20.13 12.29
C GLN A 947 12.18 19.02 11.49
N GLN A 948 13.25 19.34 10.77
CA GLN A 948 14.00 18.39 9.96
C GLN A 948 14.81 17.46 10.86
N PRO A 949 14.60 16.14 10.80
CA PRO A 949 15.37 15.18 11.59
C PRO A 949 16.77 15.03 10.98
N LEU A 950 17.79 15.58 11.63
CA LEU A 950 19.18 15.55 11.16
C LEU A 950 20.11 14.97 12.24
N LYS A 951 21.22 14.37 11.81
CA LYS A 951 22.19 13.70 12.70
C LYS A 951 23.53 14.40 12.64
N GLY A 952 24.08 14.73 13.81
CA GLY A 952 25.47 15.17 13.92
C GLY A 952 25.80 16.43 13.12
N VAL A 953 24.85 17.35 12.93
CA VAL A 953 25.07 18.60 12.21
C VAL A 953 25.95 19.53 13.02
N ASN A 954 27.03 20.00 12.41
CA ASN A 954 28.00 20.94 12.99
C ASN A 954 28.00 22.28 12.24
N ILE A 955 28.49 23.31 12.92
CA ILE A 955 28.82 24.59 12.28
C ILE A 955 29.87 24.33 11.19
N GLY A 956 29.67 24.95 10.03
CA GLY A 956 30.49 24.74 8.83
C GLY A 956 29.99 23.60 7.94
N ASP A 957 29.11 22.70 8.41
CA ASP A 957 28.51 21.69 7.53
C ASP A 957 27.60 22.33 6.49
N LEU A 958 27.40 21.63 5.37
CA LEU A 958 26.51 22.06 4.31
C LEU A 958 25.13 21.40 4.45
N LEU A 959 24.09 22.19 4.20
CA LEU A 959 22.73 21.72 3.97
C LEU A 959 22.38 21.99 2.50
N VAL A 960 21.94 20.95 1.79
CA VAL A 960 21.57 21.02 0.38
C VAL A 960 20.08 20.80 0.22
N LEU A 961 19.42 21.76 -0.39
CA LEU A 961 18.00 21.80 -0.67
C LEU A 961 17.80 21.42 -2.15
N PRO A 962 17.43 20.15 -2.49
CA PRO A 962 17.23 19.71 -3.86
C PRO A 962 15.91 20.23 -4.43
N LEU A 963 15.63 20.04 -5.72
CA LEU A 963 14.41 20.54 -6.39
C LEU A 963 14.32 22.08 -6.46
N ALA A 964 15.48 22.74 -6.45
CA ALA A 964 15.62 24.19 -6.44
C ALA A 964 15.80 24.81 -7.85
N GLY A 965 15.64 24.02 -8.91
CA GLY A 965 15.92 24.47 -10.28
C GLY A 965 14.85 25.37 -10.89
N ALA A 966 13.66 25.42 -10.29
CA ALA A 966 12.54 26.24 -10.72
C ALA A 966 12.06 27.15 -9.59
N TYR A 967 11.81 28.41 -9.91
CA TYR A 967 11.37 29.43 -8.96
C TYR A 967 12.27 29.47 -7.72
N GLY A 968 13.56 29.24 -7.90
CA GLY A 968 14.56 29.31 -6.84
C GLY A 968 15.09 30.73 -6.73
N TYR A 969 16.30 30.95 -7.27
CA TYR A 969 16.93 32.27 -7.33
C TYR A 969 16.03 33.34 -7.99
N ASN A 970 15.37 33.00 -9.11
CA ASN A 970 14.67 33.94 -9.99
C ASN A 970 13.44 34.65 -9.39
N ILE A 971 12.84 34.12 -8.31
CA ILE A 971 11.71 34.78 -7.61
C ILE A 971 12.12 35.42 -6.29
N SER A 972 13.41 35.32 -5.95
CA SER A 972 13.91 35.67 -4.64
C SER A 972 14.27 37.15 -4.57
N HIS A 973 14.12 37.74 -3.39
CA HIS A 973 14.38 39.16 -3.18
C HIS A 973 15.88 39.37 -2.90
N VAL A 974 16.71 39.13 -3.90
CA VAL A 974 18.17 38.95 -3.75
C VAL A 974 18.91 40.15 -3.19
N ASP A 975 18.36 41.36 -3.39
CA ASP A 975 18.94 42.61 -2.87
C ASP A 975 18.37 43.01 -1.49
N PHE A 976 17.46 42.20 -0.90
CA PHE A 976 16.90 42.48 0.42
C PHE A 976 17.97 42.41 1.51
N LEU A 977 18.08 43.48 2.31
CA LEU A 977 19.14 43.71 3.30
C LEU A 977 20.55 43.76 2.73
N CYS A 978 20.70 43.90 1.41
CA CYS A 978 21.98 44.06 0.72
C CYS A 978 23.00 42.92 0.99
N HIS A 979 22.53 41.71 1.26
CA HIS A 979 23.42 40.56 1.40
C HIS A 979 24.07 40.18 0.06
N PRO A 980 25.28 39.57 0.06
CA PRO A 980 25.87 39.06 -1.16
C PRO A 980 24.96 38.06 -1.86
N ARG A 981 24.94 38.12 -3.20
CA ARG A 981 24.21 37.18 -4.04
C ARG A 981 24.88 35.79 -3.97
N PRO A 982 24.10 34.69 -3.98
CA PRO A 982 24.66 33.35 -4.04
C PRO A 982 25.36 33.13 -5.39
N VAL A 983 26.42 32.35 -5.39
CA VAL A 983 27.05 31.92 -6.64
C VAL A 983 26.14 30.95 -7.38
N GLN A 984 26.15 31.00 -8.71
CA GLN A 984 25.38 30.09 -9.56
C GLN A 984 26.35 29.26 -10.41
N HIS A 985 26.35 27.95 -10.24
CA HIS A 985 27.19 27.01 -10.96
C HIS A 985 26.34 26.12 -11.86
N PHE A 986 26.83 25.85 -13.06
CA PHE A 986 26.21 24.96 -14.01
C PHE A 986 27.17 23.80 -14.30
N VAL A 987 26.64 22.58 -14.29
CA VAL A 987 27.41 21.36 -14.53
C VAL A 987 26.89 20.68 -15.79
N ARG A 988 27.81 20.22 -16.66
CA ARG A 988 27.52 19.46 -17.87
C ARG A 988 28.64 18.46 -18.12
N ASN A 989 28.30 17.22 -18.46
CA ASN A 989 29.22 16.08 -18.57
C ASN A 989 30.15 15.90 -17.36
N GLY A 990 29.63 16.21 -16.17
CA GLY A 990 30.39 16.17 -14.91
C GLY A 990 31.41 17.29 -14.71
N GLU A 991 31.48 18.28 -15.61
CA GLU A 991 32.38 19.43 -15.50
C GLU A 991 31.61 20.74 -15.33
N ARG A 992 32.24 21.72 -14.67
CA ARG A 992 31.69 23.07 -14.54
C ARG A 992 31.72 23.78 -15.89
N VAL A 993 30.57 24.29 -16.33
CA VAL A 993 30.48 25.16 -17.51
C VAL A 993 30.97 26.56 -17.14
N ARG A 994 31.93 27.10 -17.88
CA ARG A 994 32.35 28.50 -17.74
C ARG A 994 31.25 29.40 -18.30
N THR A 995 30.64 30.18 -17.42
CA THR A 995 29.63 31.20 -17.72
C THR A 995 30.25 32.50 -18.18
#